data_AF-A0A5D4R5W7-F1
#
_entry.id   AF-A0A5D4R5W7-F1
#
_cell.length_a   1.000
_cell.length_b   1.000
_cell.length_c   1.000
_cell.angle_alpha   90.00
_cell.angle_beta   90.00
_cell.angle_gamma   90.00
#
_symmetry.space_group_name_H-M   'P 1'
#
loop_
_entity.id
_entity.type
_entity.pdbx_description
1 polymer ?
#
loop_
_entity_poly.entity_id
_entity_poly.type
_entity_poly.pdbx_seq_one_letter_code
_entity_poly.pdbx_strand_id
1 'polypeptide(L)'
;MPLKKQGTFPFNHTDQQDDLYRVKDSIQIKKDFDSRGEELKKTVNTLIDDLGKTTSGDSGAKNIGVSTIEGIAGSDVQTVLQKLKEKDDAASTHLTGLDQSVGQLQRDKADIDYVENLHNGMIDTTQDIQTDINGLTSRLSTVEQKKVQLDEHGFLSSDILYDNPNGRTMNEAMDSLYDVEYAINSTGGIKDQIAGMKNDFSTVKNEALSAAEEAQTQATFAKEQGEVTKQRLEDLNGLSAVQFKDRQDAFDELLAENAQYSGEKINNLQTSLPRLGVPSVLPPSKHRVLAPLSENACNYVGQNGIITGSPTYEDVLFYKGMKFDAGQLLEIPVAESSSLKSGTVFMRFKTLQKFDDSLNMEYKLFNLYDSNGSTAVSAQLHYLDAQGYNGVEVIIRNGSDLKRLTVNNLEFENDTVYSMAVTWNYDGNGDGNISFYIDGLIERSTTFSSIYVPIDADKILIGNQTALNRPAQCVIESVFITFDKLDTSGILKLHRSPINMETIFNSSVYKQRFNVVGYKRELQGTVVLNYHKGILYGINGSVRNKLLISSDEGKTWTEYYDFTTGYRIYSVDFVGSDIYVGVEEEATDIFELRKGSIDSPVFTEVLTFNKGFLMANGYNFDSYNGNIVVSEYGSGDGVNLARVFLSTDGGNSFNVIKTLPPDSRHVHSSKFDPFTGYLWITWGDNIEGTEYSPDMGVTWIMVTDKSYHQNMPIAFTENAVLLGSDTITGGTHIRIYEKNKQTIRMLSNPTSKYLQNVYAINTDSSGYLWWFGHKEYQTNVSSALFISPDFGSTPLLLEDIGDELIDSPYKFIETKDFIYLGNSKITKPIIKEV
;
A
#
# COMPACT_ATOMS: atom_id res chain seq x y z
N MET A 1 17.80 -30.69 36.87
CA MET A 1 19.12 -30.90 37.51
C MET A 1 19.61 -32.29 37.13
N PRO A 2 20.84 -32.45 36.62
CA PRO A 2 21.42 -33.76 36.36
C PRO A 2 21.53 -34.57 37.66
N LEU A 3 21.17 -35.85 37.63
CA LEU A 3 21.38 -36.75 38.75
C LEU A 3 22.89 -36.87 39.00
N LYS A 4 23.32 -36.56 40.23
CA LYS A 4 24.73 -36.65 40.62
C LYS A 4 25.02 -38.04 41.17
N LYS A 5 26.12 -38.65 40.72
CA LYS A 5 26.61 -39.91 41.30
C LYS A 5 26.87 -39.75 42.79
N GLN A 6 26.52 -40.79 43.55
CA GLN A 6 26.77 -40.83 45.00
C GLN A 6 28.26 -41.13 45.23
N GLY A 7 28.97 -40.19 45.86
CA GLY A 7 30.40 -40.30 46.16
C GLY A 7 30.68 -41.29 47.30
N THR A 8 30.16 -41.00 48.48
CA THR A 8 30.23 -41.87 49.68
C THR A 8 28.96 -41.67 50.46
N PHE A 9 28.34 -42.73 50.97
CA PHE A 9 27.24 -42.56 51.92
C PHE A 9 27.82 -41.92 53.20
N PRO A 10 27.36 -40.74 53.61
CA PRO A 10 27.89 -40.04 54.78
C PRO A 10 27.48 -40.71 56.11
N PHE A 11 26.65 -41.76 56.05
CA PHE A 11 26.18 -42.45 57.23
C PHE A 11 27.31 -43.33 57.79
N ASN A 12 27.87 -42.89 58.91
CA ASN A 12 28.92 -43.59 59.63
C ASN A 12 28.31 -44.39 60.78
N HIS A 13 28.35 -45.72 60.69
CA HIS A 13 27.77 -46.62 61.70
C HIS A 13 28.64 -46.81 62.94
N THR A 14 29.76 -46.11 63.10
CA THR A 14 30.67 -46.30 64.25
C THR A 14 30.01 -46.12 65.61
N ASP A 15 28.87 -45.41 65.68
CA ASP A 15 28.18 -45.08 66.92
C ASP A 15 26.84 -45.83 67.11
N GLN A 16 26.48 -46.74 66.19
CA GLN A 16 25.31 -47.60 66.37
C GLN A 16 25.69 -48.84 67.18
N GLN A 17 25.46 -48.78 68.49
CA GLN A 17 25.57 -49.93 69.38
C GLN A 17 24.43 -50.93 69.06
N ASP A 18 24.80 -52.10 68.55
CA ASP A 18 23.87 -53.22 68.30
C ASP A 18 23.56 -53.95 69.62
N ASP A 19 22.30 -53.89 70.07
CA ASP A 19 21.76 -54.73 71.16
C ASP A 19 21.25 -56.10 70.65
N LEU A 20 21.51 -56.46 69.38
CA LEU A 20 20.99 -57.67 68.74
C LEU A 20 22.09 -58.70 68.43
N TYR A 21 22.70 -59.27 69.47
CA TYR A 21 23.55 -60.46 69.33
C TYR A 21 22.76 -61.74 69.51
N ARG A 22 22.77 -62.61 68.50
CA ARG A 22 22.58 -64.05 68.73
C ARG A 22 23.21 -65.03 67.73
N VAL A 23 23.83 -64.59 66.61
CA VAL A 23 24.40 -65.54 65.62
C VAL A 23 25.70 -65.09 64.91
N LYS A 24 25.98 -63.78 64.80
CA LYS A 24 27.20 -63.25 64.15
C LYS A 24 27.91 -62.28 65.10
N ASP A 25 29.25 -62.26 65.08
CA ASP A 25 29.99 -61.25 65.84
C ASP A 25 29.84 -59.86 65.22
N SER A 26 30.19 -58.83 65.99
CA SER A 26 30.04 -57.42 65.59
C SER A 26 30.84 -57.06 64.33
N ILE A 27 31.97 -57.74 64.09
CA ILE A 27 32.82 -57.50 62.91
C ILE A 27 32.11 -58.03 61.67
N GLN A 28 31.51 -59.21 61.74
CA GLN A 28 30.79 -59.84 60.64
C GLN A 28 29.49 -59.09 60.31
N ILE A 29 28.74 -58.63 61.32
CA ILE A 29 27.53 -57.81 61.10
C ILE A 29 27.89 -56.49 60.43
N LYS A 30 28.94 -55.80 60.91
CA LYS A 30 29.42 -54.56 60.31
C LYS A 30 29.82 -54.76 58.85
N LYS A 31 30.59 -55.81 58.55
CA LYS A 31 31.04 -56.12 57.19
C LYS A 31 29.86 -56.39 56.24
N ASP A 32 28.87 -57.16 56.69
CA ASP A 32 27.69 -57.47 55.90
C ASP A 32 26.83 -56.20 55.68
N PHE A 33 26.73 -55.31 56.68
CA PHE A 33 25.99 -54.06 56.56
C PHE A 33 26.67 -53.06 55.61
N ASP A 34 27.97 -52.83 55.78
CA ASP A 34 28.75 -51.95 54.89
C ASP A 34 28.71 -52.45 53.44
N SER A 35 28.72 -53.77 53.22
CA SER A 35 28.64 -54.35 51.88
C SER A 35 27.33 -54.03 51.14
N ARG A 36 26.21 -53.91 51.88
CA ARG A 36 24.91 -53.52 51.31
C ARG A 36 24.87 -52.05 50.92
N GLY A 37 25.57 -51.19 51.66
CA GLY A 37 25.74 -49.78 51.29
C GLY A 37 26.44 -49.62 49.95
N GLU A 38 27.52 -50.37 49.72
CA GLU A 38 28.24 -50.37 48.44
C GLU A 38 27.43 -51.02 47.30
N GLU A 39 26.64 -52.05 47.57
CA GLU A 39 25.72 -52.65 46.59
C GLU A 39 24.64 -51.66 46.15
N LEU A 40 24.02 -50.94 47.10
CA LEU A 40 23.03 -49.90 46.81
C LEU A 40 23.66 -48.74 46.03
N LYS A 41 24.86 -48.29 46.42
CA LYS A 41 25.61 -47.25 45.70
C LYS A 41 25.88 -47.66 44.25
N LYS A 42 26.35 -48.89 44.04
CA LYS A 42 26.61 -49.43 42.71
C LYS A 42 25.33 -49.45 41.87
N THR A 43 24.22 -49.89 42.46
CA THR A 43 22.91 -49.93 41.79
C THR A 43 22.42 -48.54 41.41
N VAL A 44 22.49 -47.56 42.33
CA VAL A 44 22.09 -46.17 42.08
C VAL A 44 22.98 -45.51 41.02
N ASN A 45 24.29 -45.69 41.09
CA ASN A 45 25.20 -45.12 40.10
C ASN A 45 25.02 -45.76 38.71
N THR A 46 24.70 -47.05 38.64
CA THR A 46 24.36 -47.73 37.37
C THR A 46 23.07 -47.16 36.78
N LEU A 47 22.03 -46.96 37.60
CA LEU A 47 20.80 -46.30 37.15
C LEU A 47 21.05 -44.87 36.64
N ILE A 48 21.91 -44.10 37.32
CA ILE A 48 22.30 -42.75 36.88
C ILE A 48 23.02 -42.80 35.53
N ASP A 49 23.92 -43.77 35.35
CA ASP A 49 24.64 -43.97 34.09
C ASP A 49 23.67 -44.34 32.96
N ASP A 50 22.75 -45.29 33.20
CA ASP A 50 21.76 -45.72 32.23
C ASP A 50 20.76 -44.61 31.85
N LEU A 51 20.37 -43.74 32.80
CA LEU A 51 19.55 -42.55 32.53
C LEU A 51 20.33 -41.42 31.85
N GLY A 52 21.66 -41.40 31.98
CA GLY A 52 22.55 -40.38 31.40
C GLY A 52 22.96 -40.67 29.96
N LYS A 53 22.71 -41.87 29.43
CA LYS A 53 23.05 -42.22 28.04
C LYS A 53 22.25 -41.38 27.04
N THR A 54 22.90 -40.92 25.98
CA THR A 54 22.29 -40.13 24.90
C THR A 54 22.36 -40.80 23.53
N THR A 55 23.02 -41.96 23.45
CA THR A 55 23.17 -42.71 22.20
C THR A 55 21.82 -43.21 21.69
N SER A 56 21.52 -42.95 20.42
CA SER A 56 20.28 -43.44 19.78
C SER A 56 20.16 -44.96 19.93
N GLY A 57 19.00 -45.42 20.38
CA GLY A 57 18.74 -46.84 20.63
C GLY A 57 19.16 -47.36 22.02
N ASP A 58 19.90 -46.60 22.82
CA ASP A 58 20.25 -46.89 24.23
C ASP A 58 20.26 -45.60 25.08
N SER A 59 19.37 -44.65 24.77
CA SER A 59 19.27 -43.39 25.51
C SER A 59 18.60 -43.63 26.87
N GLY A 60 18.83 -42.75 27.84
CA GLY A 60 18.13 -42.78 29.11
C GLY A 60 16.60 -42.72 28.97
N ALA A 61 16.11 -42.10 27.89
CA ALA A 61 14.68 -42.07 27.56
C ALA A 61 14.12 -43.47 27.23
N LYS A 62 14.95 -44.40 26.75
CA LYS A 62 14.55 -45.80 26.51
C LYS A 62 14.34 -46.57 27.82
N ASN A 63 14.98 -46.13 28.90
CA ASN A 63 14.87 -46.73 30.23
C ASN A 63 13.67 -46.20 31.04
N ILE A 64 12.90 -45.27 30.48
CA ILE A 64 11.71 -44.69 31.11
C ILE A 64 10.47 -45.21 30.39
N GLY A 65 9.71 -46.08 31.07
CA GLY A 65 8.43 -46.57 30.58
C GLY A 65 7.38 -45.46 30.51
N VAL A 66 6.50 -45.53 29.51
CA VAL A 66 5.41 -44.58 29.30
C VAL A 66 4.13 -45.33 28.92
N SER A 67 2.97 -44.79 29.30
CA SER A 67 1.68 -45.29 28.80
C SER A 67 1.54 -45.02 27.30
N THR A 68 0.91 -45.94 26.58
CA THR A 68 0.63 -45.77 25.14
C THR A 68 -0.21 -44.53 24.89
N ILE A 69 0.16 -43.75 23.88
CA ILE A 69 -0.65 -42.66 23.35
C ILE A 69 -1.47 -43.22 22.18
N GLU A 70 -2.77 -42.95 22.13
CA GLU A 70 -3.63 -43.44 21.06
C GLU A 70 -3.08 -43.02 19.68
N GLY A 71 -2.93 -43.97 18.77
CA GLY A 71 -2.34 -43.75 17.44
C GLY A 71 -0.81 -43.67 17.39
N ILE A 72 -0.09 -43.87 18.51
CA ILE A 72 1.38 -43.87 18.58
C ILE A 72 1.86 -45.10 19.36
N ALA A 73 2.48 -46.05 18.66
CA ALA A 73 3.01 -47.26 19.27
C ALA A 73 4.35 -47.00 19.98
N GLY A 74 4.48 -47.41 21.25
CA GLY A 74 5.72 -47.34 22.02
C GLY A 74 5.48 -47.64 23.50
N SER A 75 6.46 -48.27 24.17
CA SER A 75 6.42 -48.57 25.61
C SER A 75 7.41 -47.74 26.44
N ASP A 76 8.27 -46.98 25.77
CA ASP A 76 9.28 -46.11 26.37
C ASP A 76 9.28 -44.73 25.71
N VAL A 77 9.83 -43.73 26.40
CA VAL A 77 9.81 -42.34 25.95
C VAL A 77 10.55 -42.16 24.62
N GLN A 78 11.66 -42.87 24.40
CA GLN A 78 12.45 -42.75 23.17
C GLN A 78 11.63 -43.21 21.95
N THR A 79 10.98 -44.37 22.04
CA THR A 79 10.16 -44.93 20.96
C THR A 79 8.97 -44.03 20.63
N VAL A 80 8.29 -43.48 21.65
CA VAL A 80 7.16 -42.56 21.44
C VAL A 80 7.60 -41.27 20.75
N LEU A 81 8.73 -40.68 21.16
CA LEU A 81 9.25 -39.45 20.54
C LEU A 81 9.69 -39.68 19.08
N GLN A 82 10.30 -40.83 18.77
CA GLN A 82 10.65 -41.19 17.40
C GLN A 82 9.40 -41.30 16.51
N LYS A 83 8.34 -41.93 17.00
CA LYS A 83 7.07 -42.05 16.26
C LYS A 83 6.32 -40.73 16.11
N LEU A 84 6.40 -39.84 17.09
CA LEU A 84 5.91 -38.47 16.95
C LEU A 84 6.67 -37.72 15.86
N LYS A 85 8.00 -37.83 15.84
CA LYS A 85 8.82 -37.19 14.83
C LYS A 85 8.55 -37.71 13.42
N GLU A 86 8.37 -39.03 13.27
CA GLU A 86 7.95 -39.62 11.98
C GLU A 86 6.61 -39.05 11.48
N LYS A 87 5.63 -38.86 12.37
CA LYS A 87 4.34 -38.25 12.02
C LYS A 87 4.48 -36.77 11.67
N ASP A 88 5.30 -36.03 12.41
CA ASP A 88 5.60 -34.62 12.15
C ASP A 88 6.30 -34.44 10.79
N ASP A 89 7.29 -35.28 10.49
CA ASP A 89 7.99 -35.28 9.20
C ASP A 89 7.06 -35.61 8.02
N ALA A 90 6.16 -36.57 8.21
CA ALA A 90 5.15 -36.90 7.20
C ALA A 90 4.17 -35.73 6.98
N ALA A 91 3.74 -35.06 8.05
CA ALA A 91 2.87 -33.88 7.94
C ALA A 91 3.57 -32.70 7.27
N SER A 92 4.83 -32.43 7.62
CA SER A 92 5.64 -31.38 7.01
C SER A 92 5.86 -31.62 5.52
N THR A 93 6.13 -32.87 5.13
CA THR A 93 6.26 -33.27 3.71
C THR A 93 4.95 -33.04 2.95
N HIS A 94 3.80 -33.40 3.54
CA HIS A 94 2.49 -33.18 2.92
C HIS A 94 2.16 -31.69 2.74
N LEU A 95 2.46 -30.86 3.76
CA LEU A 95 2.28 -29.41 3.69
C LEU A 95 3.14 -28.79 2.57
N THR A 96 4.38 -29.24 2.42
CA THR A 96 5.27 -28.75 1.36
C THR A 96 4.73 -29.08 -0.04
N GLY A 97 4.11 -30.26 -0.23
CA GLY A 97 3.44 -30.62 -1.48
C GLY A 97 2.19 -29.78 -1.78
N LEU A 98 1.44 -29.39 -0.74
CA LEU A 98 0.31 -28.46 -0.87
C LEU A 98 0.78 -27.06 -1.28
N ASP A 99 1.85 -26.55 -0.68
CA ASP A 99 2.41 -25.24 -1.03
C ASP A 99 2.87 -25.17 -2.50
N GLN A 100 3.48 -26.24 -3.01
CA GLN A 100 3.84 -26.35 -4.43
C GLN A 100 2.60 -26.33 -5.35
N SER A 101 1.53 -27.02 -4.95
CA SER A 101 0.26 -27.07 -5.68
C SER A 101 -0.44 -25.70 -5.69
N VAL A 102 -0.46 -25.00 -4.56
CA VAL A 102 -0.97 -23.62 -4.45
C VAL A 102 -0.16 -22.67 -5.34
N GLY A 103 1.16 -22.80 -5.33
CA GLY A 103 2.04 -22.03 -6.21
C GLY A 103 1.76 -22.25 -7.70
N GLN A 104 1.42 -23.48 -8.12
CA GLN A 104 1.01 -23.76 -9.49
C GLN A 104 -0.34 -23.12 -9.82
N LEU A 105 -1.35 -23.26 -8.95
CA LEU A 105 -2.67 -22.63 -9.17
C LEU A 105 -2.59 -21.10 -9.25
N GLN A 106 -1.68 -20.47 -8.50
CA GLN A 106 -1.43 -19.03 -8.59
C GLN A 106 -0.82 -18.63 -9.94
N ARG A 107 0.07 -19.46 -10.50
CA ARG A 107 0.61 -19.25 -11.86
C ARG A 107 -0.47 -19.39 -12.92
N ASP A 108 -1.26 -20.47 -12.85
CA ASP A 108 -2.35 -20.72 -13.80
C ASP A 108 -3.39 -19.58 -13.76
N LYS A 109 -3.68 -19.03 -12.57
CA LYS A 109 -4.54 -17.85 -12.44
C LYS A 109 -3.93 -16.61 -13.10
N ALA A 110 -2.63 -16.37 -12.94
CA ALA A 110 -1.97 -15.22 -13.56
C ALA A 110 -2.01 -15.31 -15.09
N ASP A 111 -1.87 -16.51 -15.65
CA ASP A 111 -1.98 -16.75 -17.09
C ASP A 111 -3.41 -16.49 -17.59
N ILE A 112 -4.44 -16.92 -16.86
CA ILE A 112 -5.85 -16.61 -17.16
C ILE A 112 -6.10 -15.10 -17.13
N ASP A 113 -5.64 -14.41 -16.08
CA ASP A 113 -5.81 -12.96 -15.94
C ASP A 113 -5.09 -12.19 -17.07
N TYR A 114 -3.94 -12.70 -17.55
CA TYR A 114 -3.24 -12.14 -18.72
C TYR A 114 -4.06 -12.26 -20.01
N VAL A 115 -4.65 -13.43 -20.26
CA VAL A 115 -5.49 -13.67 -21.45
C VAL A 115 -6.75 -12.80 -21.44
N GLU A 116 -7.42 -12.65 -20.28
CA GLU A 116 -8.58 -11.76 -20.15
C GLU A 116 -8.22 -10.29 -20.44
N ASN A 117 -7.07 -9.81 -19.96
CA ASN A 117 -6.62 -8.45 -20.24
C ASN A 117 -6.29 -8.24 -21.73
N LEU A 118 -5.68 -9.23 -22.39
CA LEU A 118 -5.44 -9.18 -23.83
C LEU A 118 -6.77 -9.10 -24.60
N HIS A 119 -7.77 -9.90 -24.22
CA HIS A 119 -9.10 -9.88 -24.81
C HIS A 119 -9.77 -8.49 -24.68
N ASN A 120 -9.72 -7.89 -23.50
CA ASN A 120 -10.29 -6.56 -23.26
C ASN A 120 -9.58 -5.46 -24.08
N GLY A 121 -8.24 -5.49 -24.17
CA GLY A 121 -7.50 -4.53 -24.98
C GLY A 121 -7.82 -4.63 -26.49
N MET A 122 -8.15 -5.84 -26.97
CA MET A 122 -8.61 -6.04 -28.34
C MET A 122 -10.02 -5.49 -28.58
N ILE A 123 -10.92 -5.57 -27.59
CA ILE A 123 -12.25 -4.96 -27.64
C ILE A 123 -12.14 -3.43 -27.75
N ASP A 124 -11.31 -2.80 -26.92
CA ASP A 124 -11.11 -1.35 -26.92
C ASP A 124 -10.55 -0.86 -28.27
N THR A 125 -9.52 -1.54 -28.79
CA THR A 125 -8.94 -1.24 -30.11
C THR A 125 -9.99 -1.34 -31.22
N THR A 126 -10.89 -2.34 -31.14
CA THR A 126 -11.98 -2.54 -32.10
C THR A 126 -12.97 -1.37 -32.05
N GLN A 127 -13.25 -0.85 -30.85
CA GLN A 127 -14.18 0.27 -30.64
C GLN A 127 -13.60 1.62 -31.11
N ASP A 128 -12.30 1.85 -30.93
CA ASP A 128 -11.59 3.03 -31.45
C ASP A 128 -11.62 3.06 -32.97
N ILE A 129 -11.28 1.93 -33.62
CA ILE A 129 -11.34 1.82 -35.09
C ILE A 129 -12.78 2.05 -35.59
N GLN A 130 -13.79 1.53 -34.90
CA GLN A 130 -15.19 1.77 -35.26
C GLN A 130 -15.57 3.25 -35.13
N THR A 131 -15.03 3.95 -34.14
CA THR A 131 -15.23 5.40 -33.94
C THR A 131 -14.60 6.20 -35.07
N ASP A 132 -13.37 5.86 -35.47
CA ASP A 132 -12.70 6.50 -36.61
C ASP A 132 -13.45 6.28 -37.94
N ILE A 133 -13.94 5.06 -38.17
CA ILE A 133 -14.78 4.74 -39.33
C ILE A 133 -16.05 5.61 -39.33
N ASN A 134 -16.70 5.77 -38.17
CA ASN A 134 -17.89 6.62 -38.05
C ASN A 134 -17.57 8.10 -38.32
N GLY A 135 -16.43 8.60 -37.81
CA GLY A 135 -15.95 9.96 -38.05
C GLY A 135 -15.68 10.23 -39.52
N LEU A 136 -14.98 9.31 -40.21
CA LEU A 136 -14.72 9.41 -41.65
C LEU A 136 -16.01 9.34 -42.49
N THR A 137 -16.96 8.47 -42.11
CA THR A 137 -18.26 8.36 -42.78
C THR A 137 -19.06 9.66 -42.67
N SER A 138 -19.05 10.31 -41.51
CA SER A 138 -19.70 11.61 -41.29
C SER A 138 -19.08 12.72 -42.14
N ARG A 139 -17.74 12.78 -42.22
CA ARG A 139 -17.03 13.72 -43.09
C ARG A 139 -17.36 13.51 -44.56
N LEU A 140 -17.42 12.26 -45.01
CA LEU A 140 -17.80 11.93 -46.39
C LEU A 140 -19.22 12.39 -46.72
N SER A 141 -20.19 12.13 -45.83
CA SER A 141 -21.58 12.60 -45.98
C SER A 141 -21.65 14.13 -46.09
N THR A 142 -20.87 14.85 -45.29
CA THR A 142 -20.79 16.32 -45.34
C THR A 142 -20.27 16.82 -46.70
N VAL A 143 -19.26 16.14 -47.25
CA VAL A 143 -18.72 16.50 -48.57
C VAL A 143 -19.74 16.20 -49.68
N GLU A 144 -20.43 15.08 -49.61
CA GLU A 144 -21.49 14.73 -50.58
C GLU A 144 -22.67 15.72 -50.53
N GLN A 145 -23.08 16.18 -49.34
CA GLN A 145 -24.09 17.22 -49.18
C GLN A 145 -23.66 18.56 -49.78
N LYS A 146 -22.40 18.99 -49.53
CA LYS A 146 -21.86 20.22 -50.13
C LYS A 146 -21.79 20.14 -51.65
N LYS A 147 -21.48 18.96 -52.20
CA LYS A 147 -21.50 18.72 -53.65
C LYS A 147 -22.90 18.92 -54.23
N VAL A 148 -23.92 18.35 -53.61
CA VAL A 148 -25.34 18.53 -54.02
C VAL A 148 -25.75 19.99 -53.95
N GLN A 149 -25.37 20.73 -52.91
CA GLN A 149 -25.65 22.17 -52.79
C GLN A 149 -24.99 22.99 -53.91
N LEU A 150 -23.77 22.64 -54.31
CA LEU A 150 -23.06 23.30 -55.42
C LEU A 150 -23.72 23.00 -56.77
N ASP A 151 -24.21 21.77 -56.98
CA ASP A 151 -25.01 21.38 -58.15
C ASP A 151 -26.33 22.16 -58.20
N GLU A 152 -27.06 22.26 -57.08
CA GLU A 152 -28.34 22.98 -56.98
C GLU A 152 -28.19 24.50 -57.21
N HIS A 153 -27.05 25.08 -56.85
CA HIS A 153 -26.75 26.50 -57.08
C HIS A 153 -26.19 26.81 -58.48
N GLY A 154 -26.10 25.82 -59.38
CA GLY A 154 -25.71 26.03 -60.78
C GLY A 154 -24.23 26.35 -61.01
N PHE A 155 -23.38 26.24 -59.97
CA PHE A 155 -21.95 26.56 -60.03
C PHE A 155 -21.13 25.59 -60.91
N LEU A 156 -21.70 24.45 -61.30
CA LEU A 156 -21.05 23.44 -62.13
C LEU A 156 -21.46 23.49 -63.61
N SER A 157 -22.30 24.46 -64.02
CA SER A 157 -22.50 24.74 -65.44
C SER A 157 -21.40 25.67 -65.95
N SER A 158 -20.68 25.25 -67.00
CA SER A 158 -19.56 25.96 -67.63
C SER A 158 -19.92 27.34 -68.20
N ASP A 159 -21.18 27.74 -68.13
CA ASP A 159 -21.73 28.87 -68.90
C ASP A 159 -21.92 30.16 -68.07
N ILE A 160 -21.56 30.17 -66.77
CA ILE A 160 -21.76 31.34 -65.88
C ILE A 160 -20.52 32.26 -65.82
N LEU A 161 -19.43 31.95 -66.54
CA LEU A 161 -18.15 32.67 -66.38
C LEU A 161 -18.03 34.02 -67.11
N TYR A 162 -19.10 34.59 -67.69
CA TYR A 162 -18.96 35.80 -68.51
C TYR A 162 -19.78 37.05 -68.17
N ASP A 163 -20.62 37.08 -67.14
CA ASP A 163 -21.20 38.36 -66.70
C ASP A 163 -21.66 38.32 -65.24
N ASN A 164 -20.83 38.84 -64.32
CA ASN A 164 -21.27 39.23 -62.99
C ASN A 164 -20.91 40.71 -62.72
N PRO A 165 -21.90 41.62 -62.69
CA PRO A 165 -21.67 43.04 -62.45
C PRO A 165 -21.41 43.41 -60.98
N ASN A 166 -21.42 42.45 -60.04
CA ASN A 166 -21.29 42.71 -58.60
C ASN A 166 -19.93 42.28 -58.03
N GLY A 167 -18.84 42.88 -58.53
CA GLY A 167 -17.63 43.28 -57.79
C GLY A 167 -16.95 42.37 -56.75
N ARG A 168 -17.33 41.09 -56.56
CA ARG A 168 -16.52 40.14 -55.79
C ARG A 168 -15.38 39.70 -56.68
N THR A 169 -14.17 39.91 -56.21
CA THR A 169 -12.98 39.65 -57.01
C THR A 169 -12.91 38.17 -57.36
N MET A 170 -12.60 37.89 -58.63
CA MET A 170 -12.47 36.55 -59.21
C MET A 170 -11.53 35.63 -58.41
N ASN A 171 -10.66 36.20 -57.58
CA ASN A 171 -9.75 35.48 -56.68
C ASN A 171 -10.46 34.78 -55.51
N GLU A 172 -11.49 35.37 -54.89
CA GLU A 172 -12.21 34.72 -53.77
C GLU A 172 -13.06 33.53 -54.25
N ALA A 173 -13.59 33.63 -55.47
CA ALA A 173 -14.31 32.54 -56.12
C ALA A 173 -13.35 31.42 -56.58
N MET A 174 -12.15 31.78 -57.06
CA MET A 174 -11.10 30.83 -57.43
C MET A 174 -10.51 30.10 -56.22
N ASP A 175 -10.28 30.78 -55.10
CA ASP A 175 -9.80 30.14 -53.85
C ASP A 175 -10.85 29.16 -53.31
N SER A 176 -12.14 29.53 -53.36
CA SER A 176 -13.24 28.64 -52.98
C SER A 176 -13.39 27.44 -53.92
N LEU A 177 -13.15 27.62 -55.22
CA LEU A 177 -13.15 26.54 -56.21
C LEU A 177 -11.94 25.61 -56.04
N TYR A 178 -10.77 26.14 -55.67
CA TYR A 178 -9.56 25.35 -55.43
C TYR A 178 -9.71 24.46 -54.18
N ASP A 179 -10.31 24.97 -53.11
CA ASP A 179 -10.63 24.19 -51.91
C ASP A 179 -11.66 23.08 -52.20
N VAL A 180 -12.64 23.36 -53.07
CA VAL A 180 -13.65 22.38 -53.50
C VAL A 180 -13.06 21.32 -54.43
N GLU A 181 -12.21 21.70 -55.38
CA GLU A 181 -11.55 20.78 -56.31
C GLU A 181 -10.52 19.89 -55.58
N TYR A 182 -9.80 20.43 -54.60
CA TYR A 182 -8.95 19.67 -53.69
C TYR A 182 -9.76 18.71 -52.79
N ALA A 183 -10.92 19.13 -52.28
CA ALA A 183 -11.83 18.28 -51.53
C ALA A 183 -12.46 17.16 -52.39
N ILE A 184 -12.81 17.44 -53.64
CA ILE A 184 -13.39 16.46 -54.57
C ILE A 184 -12.31 15.44 -55.02
N ASN A 185 -11.11 15.89 -55.39
CA ASN A 185 -10.03 14.99 -55.79
C ASN A 185 -9.51 14.13 -54.62
N SER A 186 -9.63 14.60 -53.37
CA SER A 186 -9.32 13.81 -52.18
C SER A 186 -10.43 12.81 -51.79
N THR A 187 -11.68 12.97 -52.26
CA THR A 187 -12.75 12.00 -51.96
C THR A 187 -12.54 10.61 -52.58
N GLY A 188 -11.88 10.51 -53.74
CA GLY A 188 -11.51 9.21 -54.32
C GLY A 188 -10.55 8.44 -53.41
N GLY A 189 -9.50 9.12 -52.94
CA GLY A 189 -8.55 8.54 -51.97
C GLY A 189 -9.18 8.18 -50.62
N ILE A 190 -10.13 9.00 -50.13
CA ILE A 190 -10.83 8.73 -48.87
C ILE A 190 -11.78 7.53 -49.02
N LYS A 191 -12.47 7.36 -50.15
CA LYS A 191 -13.35 6.18 -50.39
C LYS A 191 -12.54 4.88 -50.45
N ASP A 192 -11.39 4.91 -51.12
CA ASP A 192 -10.49 3.75 -51.20
C ASP A 192 -9.83 3.45 -49.85
N GLN A 193 -9.46 4.48 -49.07
CA GLN A 193 -8.96 4.32 -47.70
C GLN A 193 -10.04 3.73 -46.77
N ILE A 194 -11.28 4.19 -46.84
CA ILE A 194 -12.40 3.63 -46.04
C ILE A 194 -12.67 2.18 -46.45
N ALA A 195 -12.61 1.84 -47.74
CA ALA A 195 -12.78 0.47 -48.21
C ALA A 195 -11.64 -0.45 -47.75
N GLY A 196 -10.39 0.02 -47.82
CA GLY A 196 -9.21 -0.68 -47.28
C GLY A 196 -9.33 -0.92 -45.78
N MET A 197 -9.60 0.14 -45.00
CA MET A 197 -9.80 0.04 -43.56
C MET A 197 -10.94 -0.92 -43.17
N LYS A 198 -12.04 -0.97 -43.93
CA LYS A 198 -13.14 -1.92 -43.67
C LYS A 198 -12.74 -3.37 -43.92
N ASN A 199 -11.92 -3.64 -44.94
CA ASN A 199 -11.40 -4.99 -45.21
C ASN A 199 -10.37 -5.41 -44.17
N ASP A 200 -9.44 -4.52 -43.81
CA ASP A 200 -8.44 -4.76 -42.78
C ASP A 200 -9.12 -4.98 -41.42
N PHE A 201 -10.10 -4.16 -41.07
CA PHE A 201 -10.90 -4.31 -39.85
C PHE A 201 -11.69 -5.63 -39.84
N SER A 202 -12.29 -6.04 -40.96
CA SER A 202 -12.99 -7.32 -41.03
C SER A 202 -12.05 -8.51 -40.85
N THR A 203 -10.82 -8.41 -41.36
CA THR A 203 -9.79 -9.44 -41.21
C THR A 203 -9.32 -9.52 -39.76
N VAL A 204 -8.91 -8.39 -39.16
CA VAL A 204 -8.49 -8.29 -37.75
C VAL A 204 -9.60 -8.76 -36.81
N LYS A 205 -10.85 -8.37 -37.08
CA LYS A 205 -12.01 -8.81 -36.29
C LYS A 205 -12.20 -10.33 -36.34
N ASN A 206 -12.05 -10.95 -37.50
CA ASN A 206 -12.23 -12.40 -37.62
C ASN A 206 -11.08 -13.18 -36.97
N GLU A 207 -9.85 -12.70 -37.10
CA GLU A 207 -8.68 -13.27 -36.41
C GLU A 207 -8.81 -13.12 -34.88
N ALA A 208 -9.26 -11.96 -34.41
CA ALA A 208 -9.56 -11.69 -33.01
C ALA A 208 -10.67 -12.59 -32.46
N LEU A 209 -11.77 -12.77 -33.22
CA LEU A 209 -12.87 -13.63 -32.83
C LEU A 209 -12.42 -15.09 -32.72
N SER A 210 -11.63 -15.57 -33.69
CA SER A 210 -11.09 -16.94 -33.69
C SER A 210 -10.15 -17.17 -32.50
N ALA A 211 -9.28 -16.19 -32.17
CA ALA A 211 -8.40 -16.27 -31.01
C ALA A 211 -9.18 -16.24 -29.68
N ALA A 212 -10.24 -15.43 -29.60
CA ALA A 212 -11.11 -15.37 -28.43
C ALA A 212 -11.91 -16.68 -28.23
N GLU A 213 -12.42 -17.29 -29.30
CA GLU A 213 -13.11 -18.59 -29.23
C GLU A 213 -12.16 -19.72 -28.76
N GLU A 214 -10.91 -19.72 -29.22
CA GLU A 214 -9.89 -20.67 -28.78
C GLU A 214 -9.53 -20.45 -27.30
N ALA A 215 -9.32 -19.21 -26.87
CA ALA A 215 -9.06 -18.85 -25.48
C ALA A 215 -10.23 -19.23 -24.55
N GLN A 216 -11.47 -18.96 -24.96
CA GLN A 216 -12.67 -19.34 -24.21
C GLN A 216 -12.81 -20.86 -24.07
N THR A 217 -12.46 -21.61 -25.11
CA THR A 217 -12.43 -23.08 -25.08
C THR A 217 -11.41 -23.58 -24.07
N GLN A 218 -10.20 -22.99 -24.04
CA GLN A 218 -9.15 -23.34 -23.08
C GLN A 218 -9.53 -22.98 -21.63
N ALA A 219 -10.12 -21.79 -21.42
CA ALA A 219 -10.60 -21.36 -20.10
C ALA A 219 -11.73 -22.25 -19.57
N THR A 220 -12.65 -22.68 -20.44
CA THR A 220 -13.73 -23.61 -20.08
C THR A 220 -13.15 -24.96 -19.66
N PHE A 221 -12.19 -25.49 -20.41
CA PHE A 221 -11.50 -26.74 -20.06
C PHE A 221 -10.76 -26.63 -18.72
N ALA A 222 -10.02 -25.54 -18.48
CA ALA A 222 -9.32 -25.31 -17.21
C ALA A 222 -10.30 -25.22 -16.02
N LYS A 223 -11.45 -24.56 -16.20
CA LYS A 223 -12.50 -24.47 -15.18
C LYS A 223 -13.10 -25.84 -14.86
N GLU A 224 -13.38 -26.66 -15.87
CA GLU A 224 -13.85 -28.03 -15.68
C GLU A 224 -12.84 -28.88 -14.91
N GLN A 225 -11.54 -28.77 -15.22
CA GLN A 225 -10.48 -29.46 -14.46
C GLN A 225 -10.37 -28.96 -13.00
N GLY A 226 -10.57 -27.67 -12.77
CA GLY A 226 -10.60 -27.07 -11.43
C GLY A 226 -11.75 -27.60 -10.58
N GLU A 227 -12.97 -27.69 -11.12
CA GLU A 227 -14.13 -28.24 -10.41
C GLU A 227 -14.00 -29.75 -10.16
N VAL A 228 -13.42 -30.51 -11.09
CA VAL A 228 -13.10 -31.93 -10.87
C VAL A 228 -12.08 -32.10 -9.74
N THR A 229 -11.07 -31.22 -9.67
CA THR A 229 -10.05 -31.24 -8.62
C THR A 229 -10.65 -30.87 -7.27
N LYS A 230 -11.51 -29.84 -7.22
CA LYS A 230 -12.22 -29.42 -6.01
C LYS A 230 -13.15 -30.51 -5.49
N GLN A 231 -13.96 -31.13 -6.34
CA GLN A 231 -14.84 -32.25 -5.95
C GLN A 231 -14.03 -33.42 -5.38
N ARG A 232 -12.87 -33.72 -5.96
CA ARG A 232 -11.98 -34.79 -5.47
C ARG A 232 -11.31 -34.45 -4.14
N LEU A 233 -10.98 -33.17 -3.88
CA LEU A 233 -10.49 -32.70 -2.58
C LEU A 233 -11.59 -32.77 -1.50
N GLU A 234 -12.83 -32.45 -1.84
CA GLU A 234 -13.98 -32.61 -0.95
C GLU A 234 -14.23 -34.09 -0.63
N ASP A 235 -14.08 -34.99 -1.60
CA ASP A 235 -14.17 -36.45 -1.42
C ASP A 235 -13.01 -37.03 -0.57
N LEU A 236 -11.86 -36.35 -0.50
CA LEU A 236 -10.70 -36.77 0.30
C LEU A 236 -10.87 -36.49 1.81
N ASN A 237 -11.73 -35.55 2.21
CA ASN A 237 -11.94 -35.15 3.60
C ASN A 237 -12.70 -36.17 4.48
N GLY A 238 -12.86 -37.43 4.03
CA GLY A 238 -13.57 -38.48 4.78
C GLY A 238 -12.97 -39.90 4.72
N LEU A 239 -11.75 -40.08 4.20
CA LEU A 239 -11.21 -41.41 3.90
C LEU A 239 -10.20 -41.93 4.94
N SER A 240 -10.18 -43.26 5.13
CA SER A 240 -9.22 -43.95 6.02
C SER A 240 -7.82 -44.04 5.38
N ALA A 241 -6.78 -44.19 6.21
CA ALA A 241 -5.37 -44.17 5.77
C ALA A 241 -5.01 -45.23 4.70
N VAL A 242 -5.73 -46.35 4.62
CA VAL A 242 -5.52 -47.38 3.59
C VAL A 242 -6.11 -46.94 2.23
N GLN A 243 -7.26 -46.26 2.24
CA GLN A 243 -7.90 -45.73 1.04
C GLN A 243 -7.17 -44.51 0.46
N PHE A 244 -6.35 -43.84 1.27
CA PHE A 244 -5.55 -42.70 0.87
C PHE A 244 -4.37 -43.10 -0.02
N LYS A 245 -3.70 -44.22 0.30
CA LYS A 245 -2.53 -44.69 -0.46
C LYS A 245 -2.90 -45.19 -1.86
N ASP A 246 -3.95 -45.98 -1.99
CA ASP A 246 -4.40 -46.48 -3.30
C ASP A 246 -4.86 -45.36 -4.25
N ARG A 247 -5.30 -44.21 -3.71
CA ARG A 247 -5.67 -43.05 -4.52
C ARG A 247 -4.52 -42.08 -4.79
N GLN A 248 -3.49 -42.07 -3.95
CA GLN A 248 -2.27 -41.31 -4.20
C GLN A 248 -1.49 -41.89 -5.39
N ASP A 249 -1.39 -43.22 -5.48
CA ASP A 249 -0.76 -43.89 -6.62
C ASP A 249 -1.51 -43.61 -7.94
N ALA A 250 -2.85 -43.51 -7.89
CA ALA A 250 -3.67 -43.14 -9.05
C ALA A 250 -3.59 -41.65 -9.42
N PHE A 251 -3.23 -40.77 -8.48
CA PHE A 251 -3.03 -39.34 -8.72
C PHE A 251 -1.68 -39.08 -9.40
N ASP A 252 -0.63 -39.79 -8.99
CA ASP A 252 0.71 -39.69 -9.57
C ASP A 252 0.74 -40.21 -11.03
N GLU A 253 -0.06 -41.24 -11.36
CA GLU A 253 -0.22 -41.74 -12.74
C GLU A 253 -0.89 -40.70 -13.67
N LEU A 254 -1.83 -39.91 -13.13
CA LEU A 254 -2.59 -38.90 -13.88
C LEU A 254 -1.78 -37.60 -14.09
N LEU A 255 -0.90 -37.25 -13.15
CA LEU A 255 0.10 -36.19 -13.30
C LEU A 255 1.10 -36.51 -14.41
N ALA A 256 1.48 -37.78 -14.57
CA ALA A 256 2.35 -38.23 -15.66
C ALA A 256 1.68 -38.11 -17.04
N GLU A 257 0.38 -38.39 -17.17
CA GLU A 257 -0.37 -38.21 -18.43
C GLU A 257 -0.53 -36.73 -18.82
N ASN A 258 -0.82 -35.84 -17.85
CA ASN A 258 -1.00 -34.40 -18.13
C ASN A 258 0.30 -33.69 -18.52
N ALA A 259 1.45 -34.10 -17.98
CA ALA A 259 2.75 -33.55 -18.36
C ALA A 259 3.15 -33.87 -19.82
N GLN A 260 2.61 -34.94 -20.39
CA GLN A 260 2.87 -35.34 -21.78
C GLN A 260 2.07 -34.50 -22.80
N TYR A 261 0.92 -33.92 -22.40
CA TYR A 261 0.06 -33.14 -23.29
C TYR A 261 0.39 -31.63 -23.35
N SER A 262 0.99 -31.06 -22.30
CA SER A 262 1.32 -29.63 -22.25
C SER A 262 2.57 -29.26 -23.07
N GLY A 263 3.54 -30.18 -23.22
CA GLY A 263 4.79 -29.93 -23.95
C GLY A 263 4.67 -29.85 -25.47
N GLU A 264 3.66 -30.50 -26.08
CA GLU A 264 3.56 -30.62 -27.54
C GLU A 264 2.78 -29.47 -28.21
N LYS A 265 1.92 -28.76 -27.46
CA LYS A 265 1.10 -27.65 -28.00
C LYS A 265 1.69 -26.25 -27.76
N ILE A 266 2.43 -26.04 -26.67
CA ILE A 266 3.01 -24.72 -26.34
C ILE A 266 4.12 -24.33 -27.34
N ASN A 267 4.86 -25.30 -27.89
CA ASN A 267 5.92 -25.05 -28.88
C ASN A 267 5.38 -24.56 -30.26
N ASN A 268 4.10 -24.77 -30.57
CA ASN A 268 3.52 -24.35 -31.85
C ASN A 268 3.01 -22.89 -31.85
N LEU A 269 2.80 -22.28 -30.68
CA LEU A 269 2.36 -20.89 -30.54
C LEU A 269 3.51 -19.86 -30.62
N GLN A 270 4.75 -20.26 -30.30
CA GLN A 270 5.91 -19.35 -30.33
C GLN A 270 6.48 -19.06 -31.72
N THR A 271 6.07 -19.79 -32.77
CA THR A 271 6.68 -19.65 -34.12
C THR A 271 5.89 -18.77 -35.09
N SER A 272 4.67 -18.30 -34.74
CA SER A 272 3.77 -17.57 -35.64
C SER A 272 3.64 -16.05 -35.38
N LEU A 273 4.30 -15.51 -34.34
CA LEU A 273 4.13 -14.11 -33.90
C LEU A 273 5.39 -13.21 -33.99
N PRO A 274 6.01 -13.00 -35.17
CA PRO A 274 6.79 -11.77 -35.34
C PRO A 274 6.46 -11.09 -36.68
N ARG A 275 5.37 -10.31 -36.74
CA ARG A 275 5.11 -9.45 -37.91
C ARG A 275 4.16 -8.25 -37.74
N LEU A 276 3.92 -7.77 -36.52
CA LEU A 276 3.13 -6.55 -36.32
C LEU A 276 3.87 -5.60 -35.37
N GLY A 277 4.64 -4.68 -35.95
CA GLY A 277 5.21 -3.56 -35.21
C GLY A 277 4.15 -2.49 -34.99
N VAL A 278 3.61 -2.39 -33.78
CA VAL A 278 2.80 -1.26 -33.31
C VAL A 278 3.19 -0.95 -31.85
N PRO A 279 3.38 0.33 -31.48
CA PRO A 279 3.92 0.72 -30.18
C PRO A 279 2.86 0.73 -29.07
N SER A 280 3.19 0.14 -27.92
CA SER A 280 2.30 -0.02 -26.78
C SER A 280 2.42 1.12 -25.76
N VAL A 281 1.35 1.90 -25.58
CA VAL A 281 1.08 2.66 -24.35
C VAL A 281 -0.43 2.63 -24.11
N LEU A 282 -0.87 2.13 -22.94
CA LEU A 282 -1.93 2.65 -22.04
C LEU A 282 -2.34 1.60 -20.96
N PRO A 283 -2.97 2.00 -19.82
CA PRO A 283 -2.69 1.53 -18.45
C PRO A 283 -3.81 0.64 -17.83
N PRO A 284 -3.66 0.13 -16.58
CA PRO A 284 -4.39 -1.04 -16.08
C PRO A 284 -5.68 -0.74 -15.29
N SER A 285 -6.66 -1.65 -15.37
CA SER A 285 -7.89 -1.68 -14.57
C SER A 285 -7.80 -2.65 -13.39
N LYS A 286 -8.30 -2.23 -12.22
CA LYS A 286 -8.39 -3.01 -10.96
C LYS A 286 -9.84 -3.44 -10.71
N HIS A 287 -10.07 -4.68 -10.24
CA HIS A 287 -11.32 -5.08 -9.58
C HIS A 287 -11.07 -5.87 -8.29
N ARG A 288 -11.89 -5.60 -7.26
CA ARG A 288 -11.99 -6.36 -5.99
C ARG A 288 -13.47 -6.58 -5.64
N VAL A 289 -13.70 -7.66 -4.88
CA VAL A 289 -14.97 -8.31 -4.53
C VAL A 289 -15.49 -7.84 -3.15
N LEU A 290 -16.81 -7.85 -2.97
CA LEU A 290 -17.61 -7.43 -1.80
C LEU A 290 -17.69 -8.48 -0.67
N ALA A 291 -17.72 -8.03 0.59
CA ALA A 291 -18.27 -8.75 1.77
C ALA A 291 -18.66 -7.75 2.90
N PRO A 292 -19.56 -8.13 3.85
CA PRO A 292 -20.52 -7.20 4.47
C PRO A 292 -20.14 -6.59 5.84
N LEU A 293 -20.92 -5.54 6.16
CA LEU A 293 -20.91 -4.60 7.29
C LEU A 293 -20.80 -5.22 8.70
N SER A 294 -20.05 -4.53 9.58
CA SER A 294 -20.33 -4.52 11.03
C SER A 294 -20.20 -3.12 11.62
N GLU A 295 -21.04 -2.87 12.63
CA GLU A 295 -21.35 -1.60 13.29
C GLU A 295 -20.19 -1.01 14.11
N ASN A 296 -19.88 0.28 13.90
CA ASN A 296 -19.62 1.32 14.93
C ASN A 296 -18.84 2.52 14.35
N ALA A 297 -19.55 3.62 14.09
CA ALA A 297 -18.95 4.92 13.81
C ALA A 297 -18.84 5.73 15.11
N CYS A 298 -17.62 6.11 15.49
CA CYS A 298 -17.34 7.15 16.47
C CYS A 298 -16.03 7.84 16.10
N ASN A 299 -16.10 9.13 15.79
CA ASN A 299 -15.30 10.18 16.41
C ASN A 299 -15.79 11.51 15.83
N TYR A 300 -16.45 12.31 16.69
CA TYR A 300 -16.79 13.75 16.63
C TYR A 300 -18.12 14.05 17.33
N VAL A 301 -18.91 13.04 17.71
CA VAL A 301 -20.16 13.23 18.46
C VAL A 301 -19.91 12.97 19.95
N GLY A 302 -19.92 14.03 20.78
CA GLY A 302 -20.09 13.86 22.22
C GLY A 302 -21.48 13.30 22.54
N GLN A 303 -21.67 12.66 23.70
CA GLN A 303 -22.93 12.02 24.13
C GLN A 303 -24.20 12.91 24.09
N ASN A 304 -24.05 14.23 23.85
CA ASN A 304 -25.13 15.21 23.78
C ASN A 304 -25.37 15.80 22.37
N GLY A 305 -24.77 15.26 21.31
CA GLY A 305 -24.99 15.75 19.93
C GLY A 305 -24.25 17.04 19.56
N ILE A 306 -23.29 17.48 20.39
CA ILE A 306 -22.46 18.67 20.13
C ILE A 306 -21.11 18.23 19.57
N ILE A 307 -20.74 18.77 18.41
CA ILE A 307 -19.43 18.61 17.78
C ILE A 307 -18.52 19.76 18.26
N THR A 308 -17.35 19.44 18.82
CA THR A 308 -16.36 20.45 19.22
C THR A 308 -15.25 20.54 18.17
N GLY A 309 -15.26 21.62 17.38
CA GLY A 309 -14.27 21.94 16.33
C GLY A 309 -14.95 22.50 15.08
N SER A 310 -14.52 23.69 14.62
CA SER A 310 -15.14 24.36 13.46
C SER A 310 -14.55 23.84 12.14
N PRO A 311 -15.37 23.41 11.17
CA PRO A 311 -14.94 23.15 9.80
C PRO A 311 -14.47 24.45 9.13
N THR A 312 -13.46 24.34 8.28
CA THR A 312 -12.93 25.39 7.39
C THR A 312 -13.67 25.39 6.04
N TYR A 313 -13.44 26.43 5.22
CA TYR A 313 -14.13 26.66 3.94
C TYR A 313 -14.02 25.49 2.92
N GLU A 314 -13.01 24.63 3.06
CA GLU A 314 -12.77 23.48 2.16
C GLU A 314 -13.42 22.17 2.65
N ASP A 315 -14.09 22.18 3.80
CA ASP A 315 -14.57 20.96 4.42
C ASP A 315 -15.90 20.46 3.85
N VAL A 316 -15.91 19.18 3.48
CA VAL A 316 -17.10 18.43 3.07
C VAL A 316 -17.56 17.55 4.23
N LEU A 317 -18.77 17.80 4.73
CA LEU A 317 -19.36 17.04 5.81
C LEU A 317 -20.32 15.98 5.25
N PHE A 318 -20.09 14.71 5.60
CA PHE A 318 -20.97 13.60 5.22
C PHE A 318 -21.43 12.83 6.46
N TYR A 319 -22.74 12.65 6.57
CA TYR A 319 -23.38 11.84 7.61
C TYR A 319 -24.22 10.74 6.96
N LYS A 320 -24.18 9.52 7.52
CA LYS A 320 -25.01 8.39 7.07
C LYS A 320 -25.66 7.69 8.27
N GLY A 321 -26.97 7.46 8.19
CA GLY A 321 -27.70 6.56 9.11
C GLY A 321 -28.12 7.15 10.46
N MET A 322 -28.36 8.46 10.57
CA MET A 322 -28.82 9.07 11.82
C MET A 322 -30.34 9.02 11.95
N LYS A 323 -30.84 8.43 13.04
CA LYS A 323 -32.24 8.58 13.46
C LYS A 323 -32.31 9.74 14.45
N PHE A 324 -33.11 10.76 14.15
CA PHE A 324 -33.43 11.84 15.07
C PHE A 324 -34.76 11.55 15.74
N ASP A 325 -34.77 11.40 17.06
CA ASP A 325 -36.02 11.46 17.83
C ASP A 325 -36.58 12.90 17.77
N ALA A 326 -37.89 13.06 17.98
CA ALA A 326 -38.49 14.39 17.95
C ALA A 326 -37.90 15.31 19.02
N GLY A 327 -37.54 16.51 18.60
CA GLY A 327 -36.87 17.51 19.43
C GLY A 327 -35.34 17.39 19.45
N GLN A 328 -34.75 16.38 18.82
CA GLN A 328 -33.29 16.30 18.64
C GLN A 328 -32.84 17.16 17.45
N LEU A 329 -31.78 17.94 17.67
CA LEU A 329 -31.11 18.76 16.67
C LEU A 329 -29.62 18.40 16.71
N LEU A 330 -29.05 18.10 15.54
CA LEU A 330 -27.61 18.10 15.31
C LEU A 330 -27.17 19.54 15.07
N GLU A 331 -26.28 20.05 15.93
CA GLU A 331 -25.67 21.36 15.77
C GLU A 331 -24.28 21.21 15.14
N ILE A 332 -24.11 21.81 13.97
CA ILE A 332 -22.82 21.88 13.27
C ILE A 332 -22.31 23.32 13.39
N PRO A 333 -21.25 23.58 14.16
CA PRO A 333 -20.60 24.88 14.16
C PRO A 333 -19.95 25.13 12.80
N VAL A 334 -19.98 26.36 12.31
CA VAL A 334 -19.26 26.83 11.12
C VAL A 334 -18.24 27.85 11.60
N ALA A 335 -17.01 27.82 11.10
CA ALA A 335 -15.99 28.78 11.54
C ALA A 335 -16.41 30.21 11.18
N GLU A 336 -16.31 31.15 12.14
CA GLU A 336 -16.49 32.58 11.92
C GLU A 336 -15.51 33.05 10.84
N SER A 337 -15.97 33.10 9.59
CA SER A 337 -15.24 33.71 8.50
C SER A 337 -16.22 34.50 7.65
N SER A 338 -15.96 35.79 7.54
CA SER A 338 -16.77 36.79 6.86
C SER A 338 -17.33 36.31 5.52
N SER A 339 -18.66 36.17 5.45
CA SER A 339 -19.49 35.98 4.24
C SER A 339 -19.29 34.68 3.45
N LEU A 340 -20.13 33.66 3.74
CA LEU A 340 -20.36 32.55 2.82
C LEU A 340 -21.04 33.08 1.55
N LYS A 341 -20.28 33.20 0.44
CA LYS A 341 -20.81 33.68 -0.84
C LYS A 341 -21.67 32.64 -1.56
N SER A 342 -21.45 31.36 -1.31
CA SER A 342 -22.26 30.30 -1.90
C SER A 342 -22.26 29.05 -1.04
N GLY A 343 -23.09 28.09 -1.38
CA GLY A 343 -23.04 26.76 -0.80
C GLY A 343 -24.20 25.89 -1.25
N THR A 344 -24.11 24.60 -0.90
CA THR A 344 -25.12 23.59 -1.18
C THR A 344 -25.33 22.71 0.04
N VAL A 345 -26.57 22.57 0.46
CA VAL A 345 -27.00 21.53 1.39
C VAL A 345 -27.79 20.50 0.59
N PHE A 346 -27.29 19.27 0.53
CA PHE A 346 -27.97 18.12 -0.04
C PHE A 346 -28.38 17.17 1.09
N MET A 347 -29.62 16.70 1.06
CA MET A 347 -30.19 15.81 2.05
C MET A 347 -30.91 14.66 1.37
N ARG A 348 -30.70 13.45 1.87
CA ARG A 348 -31.48 12.27 1.51
C ARG A 348 -32.22 11.80 2.75
N PHE A 349 -33.52 11.59 2.64
CA PHE A 349 -34.34 11.13 3.75
C PHE A 349 -35.39 10.14 3.28
N LYS A 350 -35.76 9.22 4.18
CA LYS A 350 -36.81 8.24 3.99
C LYS A 350 -38.03 8.62 4.82
N THR A 351 -39.19 8.67 4.20
CA THR A 351 -40.46 8.86 4.93
C THR A 351 -40.83 7.55 5.63
N LEU A 352 -41.13 7.60 6.93
CA LEU A 352 -41.56 6.42 7.70
C LEU A 352 -43.06 6.20 7.59
N GLN A 353 -43.82 7.29 7.53
CA GLN A 353 -45.25 7.30 7.28
C GLN A 353 -45.60 8.51 6.40
N LYS A 354 -46.66 8.39 5.60
CA LYS A 354 -47.29 9.48 4.85
C LYS A 354 -47.66 10.53 5.89
N PHE A 355 -47.33 11.78 5.61
CA PHE A 355 -47.77 12.89 6.43
C PHE A 355 -49.30 12.85 6.53
N ASP A 356 -49.83 12.86 7.76
CA ASP A 356 -51.28 12.72 7.98
C ASP A 356 -51.98 14.03 7.60
N ASP A 357 -52.76 13.97 6.52
CA ASP A 357 -53.50 15.08 5.91
C ASP A 357 -54.51 15.75 6.86
N SER A 358 -54.80 15.16 8.03
CA SER A 358 -55.76 15.72 9.00
C SER A 358 -55.15 16.62 10.08
N LEU A 359 -53.82 16.77 10.10
CA LEU A 359 -53.09 17.46 11.17
C LEU A 359 -52.31 18.64 10.57
N ASN A 360 -52.71 19.88 10.89
CA ASN A 360 -51.95 21.11 10.58
C ASN A 360 -50.56 21.07 11.25
N MET A 361 -49.59 20.39 10.66
CA MET A 361 -48.25 20.18 11.24
C MET A 361 -47.20 21.03 10.55
N GLU A 362 -46.18 21.44 11.29
CA GLU A 362 -45.00 22.12 10.76
C GLU A 362 -43.79 21.22 11.03
N TYR A 363 -43.12 20.75 9.98
CA TYR A 363 -41.84 20.06 10.07
C TYR A 363 -40.72 21.04 9.74
N LYS A 364 -39.63 21.00 10.50
CA LYS A 364 -38.42 21.78 10.20
C LYS A 364 -37.31 20.77 9.95
N LEU A 365 -36.75 20.75 8.75
CA LEU A 365 -35.67 19.81 8.39
C LEU A 365 -34.28 20.37 8.69
N PHE A 366 -34.05 21.66 8.44
CA PHE A 366 -32.82 22.34 8.87
C PHE A 366 -33.03 23.84 9.10
N ASN A 367 -32.16 24.47 9.86
CA ASN A 367 -32.09 25.92 10.08
C ASN A 367 -30.63 26.40 9.98
N LEU A 368 -30.42 27.62 9.48
CA LEU A 368 -29.13 28.31 9.51
C LEU A 368 -29.25 29.47 10.52
N TYR A 369 -28.28 29.62 11.43
CA TYR A 369 -28.30 30.68 12.44
C TYR A 369 -27.06 31.55 12.34
N ASP A 370 -27.26 32.86 12.52
CA ASP A 370 -26.20 33.83 12.75
C ASP A 370 -25.80 33.89 14.24
N SER A 371 -24.61 34.41 14.50
CA SER A 371 -24.00 34.61 15.84
C SER A 371 -24.88 35.42 16.79
N ASN A 372 -25.76 36.27 16.27
CA ASN A 372 -26.63 37.13 17.08
C ASN A 372 -27.91 36.42 17.56
N GLY A 373 -28.12 35.15 17.19
CA GLY A 373 -29.25 34.34 17.65
C GLY A 373 -30.61 34.82 17.12
N SER A 374 -30.65 35.75 16.16
CA SER A 374 -31.87 36.32 15.60
C SER A 374 -32.11 35.83 14.18
N THR A 375 -32.65 34.61 14.05
CA THR A 375 -33.33 34.03 12.86
C THR A 375 -33.01 34.64 11.48
N ALA A 376 -31.74 34.62 11.07
CA ALA A 376 -31.27 35.38 9.91
C ALA A 376 -31.24 34.63 8.56
N VAL A 377 -31.52 33.32 8.48
CA VAL A 377 -32.05 32.60 7.27
C VAL A 377 -32.59 31.23 7.70
N SER A 378 -33.88 30.95 7.56
CA SER A 378 -34.46 29.65 7.99
C SER A 378 -35.09 28.87 6.83
N ALA A 379 -34.35 28.03 6.13
CA ALA A 379 -34.92 27.13 5.11
C ALA A 379 -35.81 26.05 5.76
N GLN A 380 -37.04 26.43 6.10
CA GLN A 380 -37.98 25.58 6.82
C GLN A 380 -38.87 24.82 5.83
N LEU A 381 -38.67 23.51 5.72
CA LEU A 381 -39.51 22.63 4.90
C LEU A 381 -40.91 22.44 5.50
N HIS A 382 -41.81 23.41 5.32
CA HIS A 382 -43.18 23.31 5.83
C HIS A 382 -44.03 22.39 4.95
N TYR A 383 -44.63 21.36 5.52
CA TYR A 383 -45.79 20.65 4.93
C TYR A 383 -47.06 21.14 5.63
N LEU A 384 -47.71 22.16 5.08
CA LEU A 384 -48.81 22.91 5.71
C LEU A 384 -50.18 22.54 5.13
N ASP A 385 -50.79 21.38 5.45
CA ASP A 385 -52.17 21.13 4.99
C ASP A 385 -53.23 21.84 5.87
N ALA A 386 -53.13 23.17 5.95
CA ALA A 386 -54.14 24.03 6.54
C ALA A 386 -54.95 24.69 5.42
N GLN A 387 -56.14 24.15 5.12
CA GLN A 387 -57.05 24.65 4.08
C GLN A 387 -56.39 24.85 2.70
N GLY A 388 -55.88 23.77 2.11
CA GLY A 388 -55.61 23.71 0.66
C GLY A 388 -54.16 23.99 0.24
N TYR A 389 -53.18 23.62 1.06
CA TYR A 389 -51.76 23.76 0.71
C TYR A 389 -50.97 22.46 0.98
N ASN A 390 -50.76 21.64 -0.06
CA ASN A 390 -49.83 20.51 0.02
C ASN A 390 -48.52 20.95 -0.60
N GLY A 391 -47.43 21.07 0.14
CA GLY A 391 -46.20 21.60 -0.44
C GLY A 391 -45.00 21.59 0.48
N VAL A 392 -43.89 22.07 -0.07
CA VAL A 392 -42.65 22.39 0.63
C VAL A 392 -42.47 23.90 0.58
N GLU A 393 -42.35 24.53 1.73
CA GLU A 393 -41.88 25.92 1.81
C GLU A 393 -40.36 25.96 2.05
N VAL A 394 -39.68 26.97 1.55
CA VAL A 394 -38.33 27.37 1.96
C VAL A 394 -38.43 28.84 2.31
N ILE A 395 -38.30 29.14 3.59
CA ILE A 395 -38.38 30.52 4.09
C ILE A 395 -36.97 31.11 4.14
N ILE A 396 -36.82 32.38 3.77
CA ILE A 396 -35.60 33.14 3.98
C ILE A 396 -36.01 34.41 4.71
N ARG A 397 -35.52 34.59 5.94
CA ARG A 397 -35.79 35.77 6.76
C ARG A 397 -34.51 36.56 6.89
N ASN A 398 -34.53 37.87 6.67
CA ASN A 398 -33.47 38.77 7.10
C ASN A 398 -34.12 39.91 7.89
N GLY A 399 -33.97 39.91 9.21
CA GLY A 399 -34.71 40.83 10.09
C GLY A 399 -36.23 40.66 9.95
N SER A 400 -36.95 41.75 9.65
CA SER A 400 -38.40 41.75 9.43
C SER A 400 -38.82 41.30 8.03
N ASP A 401 -37.89 41.21 7.07
CA ASP A 401 -38.22 40.91 5.69
C ASP A 401 -38.17 39.39 5.43
N LEU A 402 -39.26 38.88 4.86
CA LEU A 402 -39.49 37.45 4.68
C LEU A 402 -39.76 37.15 3.20
N LYS A 403 -38.97 36.25 2.62
CA LYS A 403 -39.20 35.65 1.31
C LYS A 403 -39.57 34.19 1.46
N ARG A 404 -40.55 33.75 0.67
CA ARG A 404 -41.07 32.39 0.66
C ARG A 404 -40.85 31.78 -0.71
N LEU A 405 -40.14 30.67 -0.75
CA LEU A 405 -40.11 29.79 -1.91
C LEU A 405 -41.10 28.65 -1.64
N THR A 406 -42.16 28.58 -2.42
CA THR A 406 -43.20 27.57 -2.26
C THR A 406 -43.16 26.59 -3.42
N VAL A 407 -43.08 25.31 -3.13
CA VAL A 407 -43.35 24.22 -4.08
C VAL A 407 -44.67 23.56 -3.68
N ASN A 408 -45.71 23.75 -4.49
CA ASN A 408 -47.04 23.18 -4.25
C ASN A 408 -47.17 21.78 -4.86
N ASN A 409 -48.14 21.01 -4.39
CA ASN A 409 -48.54 19.67 -4.81
C ASN A 409 -47.43 18.61 -4.69
N LEU A 410 -46.62 18.69 -3.63
CA LEU A 410 -45.67 17.63 -3.29
C LEU A 410 -46.35 16.60 -2.38
N GLU A 411 -46.59 15.41 -2.91
CA GLU A 411 -47.07 14.26 -2.14
C GLU A 411 -45.91 13.34 -1.84
N PHE A 412 -45.71 13.04 -0.55
CA PHE A 412 -44.71 12.08 -0.11
C PHE A 412 -45.39 10.74 0.19
N GLU A 413 -44.90 9.67 -0.43
CA GLU A 413 -45.39 8.31 -0.23
C GLU A 413 -44.79 7.68 1.03
N ASN A 414 -45.44 6.65 1.57
CA ASN A 414 -44.90 5.85 2.66
C ASN A 414 -43.61 5.14 2.22
N ASP A 415 -42.64 5.01 3.14
CA ASP A 415 -41.43 4.21 2.95
C ASP A 415 -40.59 4.58 1.71
N THR A 416 -40.73 5.82 1.23
CA THR A 416 -40.08 6.29 0.01
C THR A 416 -38.90 7.20 0.36
N VAL A 417 -37.83 7.07 -0.43
CA VAL A 417 -36.61 7.83 -0.23
C VAL A 417 -36.61 9.01 -1.19
N TYR A 418 -36.49 10.20 -0.63
CA TYR A 418 -36.42 11.46 -1.36
C TYR A 418 -35.03 12.06 -1.20
N SER A 419 -34.59 12.76 -2.24
CA SER A 419 -33.38 13.54 -2.22
C SER A 419 -33.71 15.00 -2.48
N MET A 420 -33.16 15.90 -1.68
CA MET A 420 -33.38 17.34 -1.75
C MET A 420 -32.05 18.08 -1.78
N ALA A 421 -31.96 19.15 -2.54
CA ALA A 421 -30.85 20.08 -2.46
C ALA A 421 -31.34 21.52 -2.37
N VAL A 422 -30.70 22.31 -1.50
CA VAL A 422 -30.83 23.76 -1.46
C VAL A 422 -29.47 24.34 -1.80
N THR A 423 -29.40 25.13 -2.87
CA THR A 423 -28.19 25.88 -3.22
C THR A 423 -28.42 27.36 -3.05
N TRP A 424 -27.43 28.07 -2.53
CA TRP A 424 -27.39 29.52 -2.55
C TRP A 424 -26.12 30.01 -3.24
N ASN A 425 -26.24 31.15 -3.90
CA ASN A 425 -25.13 31.82 -4.54
C ASN A 425 -25.31 33.32 -4.45
N TYR A 426 -24.24 34.04 -4.15
CA TYR A 426 -24.15 35.48 -4.08
C TYR A 426 -23.08 35.94 -5.07
N ASP A 427 -23.46 36.78 -6.03
CA ASP A 427 -22.59 37.14 -7.16
C ASP A 427 -21.58 38.26 -6.84
N GLY A 428 -21.60 38.79 -5.61
CA GLY A 428 -20.75 39.90 -5.17
C GLY A 428 -21.25 41.28 -5.57
N ASN A 429 -22.26 41.40 -6.44
CA ASN A 429 -22.86 42.66 -6.88
C ASN A 429 -24.13 43.03 -6.11
N GLY A 430 -24.48 42.26 -5.08
CA GLY A 430 -25.70 42.45 -4.30
C GLY A 430 -26.83 41.52 -4.69
N ASP A 431 -26.72 40.77 -5.78
CA ASP A 431 -27.76 39.85 -6.19
C ASP A 431 -27.37 38.41 -5.81
N GLY A 432 -28.33 37.68 -5.28
CA GLY A 432 -28.18 36.27 -4.97
C GLY A 432 -29.29 35.43 -5.58
N ASN A 433 -29.04 34.13 -5.70
CA ASN A 433 -30.01 33.14 -6.14
C ASN A 433 -30.08 32.02 -5.11
N ILE A 434 -31.30 31.59 -4.79
CA ILE A 434 -31.56 30.33 -4.10
C ILE A 434 -32.36 29.43 -5.02
N SER A 435 -31.89 28.19 -5.16
CA SER A 435 -32.53 27.15 -5.96
C SER A 435 -32.78 25.92 -5.10
N PHE A 436 -33.95 25.31 -5.31
CA PHE A 436 -34.40 24.13 -4.60
C PHE A 436 -34.64 22.98 -5.58
N TYR A 437 -34.11 21.82 -5.22
CA TYR A 437 -34.12 20.62 -6.03
C TYR A 437 -34.79 19.48 -5.29
N ILE A 438 -35.62 18.71 -5.98
CA ILE A 438 -36.14 17.41 -5.52
C ILE A 438 -35.80 16.38 -6.58
N ASP A 439 -35.13 15.30 -6.18
CA ASP A 439 -34.72 14.19 -7.06
C ASP A 439 -34.01 14.65 -8.34
N GLY A 440 -33.23 15.74 -8.22
CA GLY A 440 -32.36 16.28 -9.26
C GLY A 440 -33.03 17.31 -10.16
N LEU A 441 -34.33 17.51 -10.03
CA LEU A 441 -35.08 18.49 -10.80
C LEU A 441 -35.16 19.80 -10.02
N ILE A 442 -34.91 20.92 -10.70
CA ILE A 442 -35.17 22.26 -10.14
C ILE A 442 -36.68 22.42 -10.04
N GLU A 443 -37.18 22.44 -8.82
CA GLU A 443 -38.60 22.70 -8.59
C GLU A 443 -38.88 24.21 -8.62
N ARG A 444 -37.99 25.00 -8.00
CA ARG A 444 -38.12 26.47 -7.92
C ARG A 444 -36.74 27.13 -7.78
N SER A 445 -36.63 28.35 -8.31
CA SER A 445 -35.49 29.23 -8.11
C SER A 445 -36.00 30.67 -7.94
N THR A 446 -35.39 31.46 -7.04
CA THR A 446 -35.65 32.90 -6.93
C THR A 446 -34.35 33.67 -6.83
N THR A 447 -34.34 34.86 -7.41
CA THR A 447 -33.32 35.87 -7.14
C THR A 447 -33.75 36.79 -5.99
N PHE A 448 -32.78 37.34 -5.28
CA PHE A 448 -32.97 38.36 -4.26
C PHE A 448 -31.92 39.45 -4.43
N SER A 449 -32.32 40.71 -4.22
CA SER A 449 -31.45 41.88 -4.41
C SER A 449 -30.85 42.39 -3.09
N SER A 450 -29.86 43.27 -3.22
CA SER A 450 -28.82 43.76 -2.29
C SER A 450 -29.15 44.19 -0.85
N ILE A 451 -30.36 43.97 -0.35
CA ILE A 451 -30.76 44.23 1.05
C ILE A 451 -30.64 42.96 1.91
N TYR A 452 -30.42 41.79 1.29
CA TYR A 452 -30.22 40.54 2.00
C TYR A 452 -28.71 40.28 2.20
N VAL A 453 -28.27 40.43 3.45
CA VAL A 453 -26.89 40.23 3.91
C VAL A 453 -26.42 38.81 3.54
N PRO A 454 -25.12 38.58 3.21
CA PRO A 454 -24.57 37.23 3.10
C PRO A 454 -24.94 36.40 4.33
N ILE A 455 -25.23 35.11 4.12
CA ILE A 455 -25.56 34.18 5.19
C ILE A 455 -24.29 33.99 6.04
N ASP A 456 -24.08 34.82 7.07
CA ASP A 456 -23.15 34.53 8.16
C ASP A 456 -23.83 33.48 9.04
N ALA A 457 -23.77 32.22 8.60
CA ALA A 457 -24.21 31.09 9.40
C ALA A 457 -23.04 30.63 10.26
N ASP A 458 -23.10 30.86 11.56
CA ASP A 458 -22.14 30.31 12.51
C ASP A 458 -22.55 28.91 12.97
N LYS A 459 -23.80 28.52 12.69
CA LYS A 459 -24.36 27.21 13.04
C LYS A 459 -25.36 26.71 12.00
N ILE A 460 -25.30 25.41 11.72
CA ILE A 460 -26.31 24.66 10.96
C ILE A 460 -26.98 23.69 11.92
N LEU A 461 -28.30 23.82 12.10
CA LEU A 461 -29.10 22.86 12.87
C LEU A 461 -29.83 21.91 11.93
N ILE A 462 -29.64 20.61 12.08
CA ILE A 462 -30.36 19.57 11.33
C ILE A 462 -31.11 18.70 12.32
N GLY A 463 -32.42 18.56 12.18
CA GLY A 463 -33.18 17.65 13.04
C GLY A 463 -34.66 17.92 13.03
N ASN A 464 -35.43 17.02 13.65
CA ASN A 464 -36.89 17.03 13.57
C ASN A 464 -37.50 17.82 14.74
N GLN A 465 -37.64 19.13 14.56
CA GLN A 465 -38.25 20.01 15.57
C GLN A 465 -39.77 20.09 15.39
N THR A 466 -40.52 19.21 16.06
CA THR A 466 -41.98 19.37 16.20
C THR A 466 -42.29 20.18 17.46
N ALA A 467 -43.31 21.05 17.41
CA ALA A 467 -43.76 21.79 18.60
C ALA A 467 -44.44 20.88 19.67
N LEU A 468 -44.60 19.58 19.39
CA LEU A 468 -45.30 18.61 20.23
C LEU A 468 -44.50 17.28 20.24
N ASN A 469 -44.17 16.76 21.43
CA ASN A 469 -43.44 15.50 21.65
C ASN A 469 -44.15 14.28 20.99
N ARG A 470 -43.85 13.97 19.72
CA ARG A 470 -44.43 12.86 18.95
C ARG A 470 -43.37 12.15 18.12
N PRO A 471 -43.51 10.85 17.77
CA PRO A 471 -42.49 10.11 17.03
C PRO A 471 -42.19 10.72 15.65
N ALA A 472 -40.93 10.62 15.22
CA ALA A 472 -40.47 11.14 13.93
C ALA A 472 -41.18 10.43 12.76
N GLN A 473 -41.67 11.20 11.78
CA GLN A 473 -42.31 10.66 10.57
C GLN A 473 -41.36 10.47 9.38
N CYS A 474 -40.09 10.87 9.51
CA CYS A 474 -39.03 10.64 8.53
C CYS A 474 -37.70 10.30 9.21
N VAL A 475 -36.81 9.63 8.48
CA VAL A 475 -35.41 9.35 8.87
C VAL A 475 -34.50 10.01 7.86
N ILE A 476 -33.58 10.84 8.33
CA ILE A 476 -32.56 11.43 7.47
C ILE A 476 -31.51 10.35 7.21
N GLU A 477 -31.43 9.87 5.97
CA GLU A 477 -30.46 8.83 5.58
C GLU A 477 -29.07 9.41 5.44
N SER A 478 -28.95 10.59 4.84
CA SER A 478 -27.67 11.28 4.72
C SER A 478 -27.82 12.79 4.54
N VAL A 479 -26.85 13.55 5.04
CA VAL A 479 -26.70 14.98 4.77
C VAL A 479 -25.30 15.25 4.24
N PHE A 480 -25.25 16.10 3.23
CA PHE A 480 -24.05 16.58 2.57
C PHE A 480 -24.08 18.11 2.55
N ILE A 481 -23.01 18.74 3.03
CA ILE A 481 -22.88 20.20 3.03
C ILE A 481 -21.57 20.54 2.34
N THR A 482 -21.64 21.49 1.41
CA THR A 482 -20.47 22.13 0.81
C THR A 482 -20.65 23.64 0.82
N PHE A 483 -19.55 24.35 1.02
CA PHE A 483 -19.50 25.81 1.01
C PHE A 483 -19.16 26.39 -0.37
N ASP A 484 -19.06 25.52 -1.39
CA ASP A 484 -18.99 25.90 -2.78
C ASP A 484 -20.33 25.67 -3.50
N LYS A 485 -20.61 26.49 -4.51
CA LYS A 485 -21.77 26.28 -5.39
C LYS A 485 -21.55 25.01 -6.22
N LEU A 486 -22.38 23.99 -6.01
CA LEU A 486 -22.53 22.94 -7.01
C LEU A 486 -23.35 23.50 -8.19
N ASP A 487 -22.87 23.29 -9.40
CA ASP A 487 -23.68 23.55 -10.59
C ASP A 487 -24.80 22.50 -10.71
N THR A 488 -25.76 22.75 -11.61
CA THR A 488 -26.88 21.85 -11.85
C THR A 488 -26.42 20.44 -12.22
N SER A 489 -25.24 20.29 -12.84
CA SER A 489 -24.62 19.01 -13.19
C SER A 489 -24.15 18.24 -11.94
N GLY A 490 -23.46 18.91 -11.01
CA GLY A 490 -23.05 18.36 -9.72
C GLY A 490 -24.24 17.91 -8.88
N ILE A 491 -25.31 18.71 -8.87
CA ILE A 491 -26.55 18.40 -8.15
C ILE A 491 -27.25 17.19 -8.78
N LEU A 492 -27.43 17.17 -10.11
CA LEU A 492 -28.01 16.03 -10.83
C LEU A 492 -27.23 14.73 -10.60
N LYS A 493 -25.90 14.80 -10.49
CA LYS A 493 -25.06 13.65 -10.13
C LYS A 493 -25.37 13.15 -8.73
N LEU A 494 -25.49 14.06 -7.74
CA LEU A 494 -25.84 13.68 -6.37
C LEU A 494 -27.21 13.00 -6.28
N HIS A 495 -28.22 13.52 -6.99
CA HIS A 495 -29.57 12.95 -6.98
C HIS A 495 -29.70 11.64 -7.75
N ARG A 496 -28.93 11.44 -8.83
CA ARG A 496 -29.01 10.23 -9.67
C ARG A 496 -28.20 9.05 -9.16
N SER A 497 -27.39 9.21 -8.10
CA SER A 497 -26.57 8.12 -7.57
C SER A 497 -27.41 7.20 -6.68
N PRO A 498 -27.79 5.99 -7.16
CA PRO A 498 -28.51 5.03 -6.36
C PRO A 498 -27.46 4.27 -5.55
N ILE A 499 -27.05 4.85 -4.42
CA ILE A 499 -26.10 4.20 -3.50
C ILE A 499 -24.75 3.91 -4.19
N ASN A 500 -24.02 4.95 -4.61
CA ASN A 500 -22.62 5.09 -4.17
C ASN A 500 -22.10 6.49 -4.49
N MET A 501 -22.06 7.36 -3.48
CA MET A 501 -21.38 8.66 -3.60
C MET A 501 -19.87 8.50 -3.84
N GLU A 502 -19.30 7.31 -3.60
CA GLU A 502 -17.92 6.94 -3.98
C GLU A 502 -17.61 7.18 -5.47
N THR A 503 -18.59 7.01 -6.36
CA THR A 503 -18.39 7.15 -7.81
C THR A 503 -18.35 8.62 -8.29
N ILE A 504 -18.94 9.55 -7.54
CA ILE A 504 -18.97 10.98 -7.92
C ILE A 504 -17.63 11.66 -7.54
N PHE A 505 -16.98 11.16 -6.50
CA PHE A 505 -15.66 11.64 -6.05
C PHE A 505 -14.48 10.95 -6.74
N ASN A 506 -14.71 10.31 -7.89
CA ASN A 506 -13.67 9.67 -8.70
C ASN A 506 -12.77 10.68 -9.46
N SER A 507 -12.83 11.98 -9.13
CA SER A 507 -11.74 12.90 -9.46
C SER A 507 -10.60 12.67 -8.47
N SER A 508 -9.38 12.78 -8.94
CA SER A 508 -8.11 12.36 -8.33
C SER A 508 -7.74 12.93 -6.93
N VAL A 509 -8.68 13.48 -6.17
CA VAL A 509 -8.41 14.26 -4.95
C VAL A 509 -8.69 13.48 -3.64
N TYR A 510 -9.47 12.40 -3.63
CA TYR A 510 -9.75 11.67 -2.37
C TYR A 510 -9.68 10.15 -2.53
N LYS A 511 -8.46 9.59 -2.47
CA LYS A 511 -8.23 8.14 -2.36
C LYS A 511 -8.25 7.68 -0.90
N GLN A 512 -8.93 6.55 -0.67
CA GLN A 512 -8.82 5.59 0.46
C GLN A 512 -8.29 6.14 1.79
N ARG A 513 -9.21 6.34 2.75
CA ARG A 513 -8.88 6.76 4.12
C ARG A 513 -8.36 5.57 4.93
N PHE A 514 -7.06 5.34 4.94
CA PHE A 514 -6.44 4.60 6.03
C PHE A 514 -6.35 5.51 7.25
N ASN A 515 -6.90 5.09 8.39
CA ASN A 515 -6.68 5.79 9.64
C ASN A 515 -5.35 5.29 10.25
N VAL A 516 -4.31 6.12 10.19
CA VAL A 516 -3.10 5.91 10.99
C VAL A 516 -3.44 6.30 12.42
N VAL A 517 -3.69 5.31 13.28
CA VAL A 517 -4.01 5.57 14.69
C VAL A 517 -2.75 5.42 15.53
N GLY A 518 -2.36 6.51 16.21
CA GLY A 518 -1.48 6.46 17.38
C GLY A 518 0.02 6.28 17.12
N TYR A 519 0.63 7.12 16.28
CA TYR A 519 2.10 7.24 16.23
C TYR A 519 2.59 8.42 17.11
N LYS A 520 3.84 8.34 17.57
CA LYS A 520 4.56 9.42 18.26
C LYS A 520 6.02 9.42 17.81
N ARG A 521 6.55 10.57 17.39
CA ARG A 521 7.98 10.81 17.19
C ARG A 521 8.58 11.50 18.40
N GLU A 522 9.76 11.07 18.81
CA GLU A 522 10.55 11.67 19.88
C GLU A 522 12.00 11.82 19.42
N LEU A 523 12.50 13.05 19.37
CA LEU A 523 13.91 13.31 19.12
C LEU A 523 14.75 12.86 20.32
N GLN A 524 15.85 12.17 20.03
CA GLN A 524 16.83 11.74 21.00
C GLN A 524 18.10 12.58 20.85
N GLY A 525 18.87 12.76 21.93
CA GLY A 525 20.24 13.29 21.83
C GLY A 525 21.25 12.31 21.22
N THR A 526 20.80 11.09 20.89
CA THR A 526 21.60 9.99 20.36
C THR A 526 21.11 9.60 18.97
N VAL A 527 22.02 9.49 18.02
CA VAL A 527 21.78 8.95 16.69
C VAL A 527 21.92 7.43 16.75
N VAL A 528 20.89 6.70 16.37
CA VAL A 528 20.92 5.24 16.35
C VAL A 528 21.55 4.76 15.04
N LEU A 529 22.55 3.88 15.14
CA LEU A 529 23.32 3.37 14.01
C LEU A 529 22.95 1.92 13.65
N ASN A 530 22.60 1.09 14.63
CA ASN A 530 22.17 -0.29 14.41
C ASN A 530 21.41 -0.88 15.63
N TYR A 531 20.77 -2.03 15.45
CA TYR A 531 20.10 -2.82 16.49
C TYR A 531 20.47 -4.29 16.36
N HIS A 532 21.00 -4.90 17.42
CA HIS A 532 21.41 -6.30 17.41
C HIS A 532 21.09 -6.98 18.73
N LYS A 533 20.41 -8.14 18.67
CA LYS A 533 20.08 -9.00 19.83
C LYS A 533 19.49 -8.24 21.03
N GLY A 534 18.57 -7.30 20.78
CA GLY A 534 17.92 -6.55 21.86
C GLY A 534 18.66 -5.28 22.30
N ILE A 535 19.82 -4.98 21.72
CA ILE A 535 20.65 -3.83 22.08
C ILE A 535 20.71 -2.85 20.90
N LEU A 536 20.39 -1.59 21.17
CA LEU A 536 20.62 -0.49 20.24
C LEU A 536 22.05 0.01 20.37
N TYR A 537 22.65 0.34 19.24
CA TYR A 537 23.98 0.93 19.13
C TYR A 537 23.84 2.31 18.49
N GLY A 538 24.46 3.32 19.10
CA GLY A 538 24.30 4.71 18.68
C GLY A 538 25.48 5.58 19.06
N ILE A 539 25.39 6.86 18.73
CA ILE A 539 26.39 7.88 19.02
C ILE A 539 25.72 9.14 19.55
N ASN A 540 26.40 9.90 20.41
CA ASN A 540 25.89 11.20 20.80
C ASN A 540 25.95 12.15 19.59
N GLY A 541 24.86 12.86 19.29
CA GLY A 541 24.80 13.75 18.13
C GLY A 541 25.90 14.82 18.12
N SER A 542 26.32 15.28 19.29
CA SER A 542 27.39 16.29 19.47
C SER A 542 28.79 15.69 19.66
N VAL A 543 28.90 14.43 20.07
CA VAL A 543 30.18 13.76 20.35
C VAL A 543 30.19 12.40 19.66
N ARG A 544 30.70 12.38 18.43
CA ARG A 544 30.60 11.23 17.51
C ARG A 544 31.75 10.22 17.63
N ASN A 545 32.68 10.39 18.58
CA ASN A 545 33.82 9.48 18.78
C ASN A 545 33.53 8.34 19.79
N LYS A 546 32.35 8.35 20.42
CA LYS A 546 31.93 7.38 21.45
C LYS A 546 30.78 6.52 20.93
N LEU A 547 30.98 5.21 20.95
CA LEU A 547 29.95 4.23 20.68
C LEU A 547 29.15 3.99 21.97
N LEU A 548 27.84 4.20 21.89
CA LEU A 548 26.89 4.03 22.98
C LEU A 548 26.01 2.81 22.74
N ILE A 549 25.56 2.18 23.81
CA ILE A 549 24.57 1.10 23.77
C ILE A 549 23.37 1.38 24.66
N SER A 550 22.22 0.86 24.26
CA SER A 550 20.99 0.87 25.05
C SER A 550 20.27 -0.47 24.99
N SER A 551 19.96 -1.05 26.15
CA SER A 551 19.21 -2.30 26.29
C SER A 551 17.74 -2.09 26.66
N ASP A 552 17.27 -0.83 26.69
CA ASP A 552 15.93 -0.44 27.12
C ASP A 552 15.21 0.42 26.07
N GLU A 553 15.54 0.17 24.79
CA GLU A 553 15.00 0.86 23.62
C GLU A 553 15.26 2.38 23.65
N GLY A 554 16.48 2.76 24.02
CA GLY A 554 16.97 4.13 23.95
C GLY A 554 16.53 5.02 25.11
N LYS A 555 15.96 4.46 26.19
CA LYS A 555 15.61 5.26 27.38
C LYS A 555 16.86 5.65 28.17
N THR A 556 17.81 4.73 28.27
CA THR A 556 19.14 4.98 28.85
C THR A 556 20.23 4.53 27.90
N TRP A 557 21.33 5.28 27.88
CA TRP A 557 22.50 5.01 27.05
C TRP A 557 23.74 4.90 27.92
N THR A 558 24.56 3.90 27.64
CA THR A 558 25.84 3.67 28.31
C THR A 558 26.96 3.65 27.29
N GLU A 559 28.12 4.18 27.66
CA GLU A 559 29.29 4.12 26.78
C GLU A 559 29.76 2.67 26.65
N TYR A 560 29.91 2.21 25.41
CA TYR A 560 30.45 0.90 25.07
C TYR A 560 31.94 0.99 24.73
N TYR A 561 32.33 1.99 23.94
CA TYR A 561 33.72 2.22 23.55
C TYR A 561 33.98 3.68 23.17
N ASP A 562 35.20 4.17 23.41
CA ASP A 562 35.68 5.50 23.02
C ASP A 562 36.84 5.33 22.04
N PHE A 563 36.67 5.75 20.78
CA PHE A 563 37.70 5.68 19.74
C PHE A 563 38.79 6.74 19.92
N THR A 564 38.86 7.40 21.08
CA THR A 564 39.71 8.55 21.41
C THR A 564 39.34 9.83 20.66
N THR A 565 39.83 10.97 21.12
CA THR A 565 39.56 12.27 20.50
C THR A 565 40.18 12.31 19.09
N GLY A 566 39.40 12.73 18.09
CA GLY A 566 39.85 12.85 16.70
C GLY A 566 39.28 11.79 15.76
N TYR A 567 38.44 10.86 16.24
CA TYR A 567 37.67 9.96 15.39
C TYR A 567 36.19 10.33 15.33
N ARG A 568 35.51 10.05 14.21
CA ARG A 568 34.04 10.08 14.08
C ARG A 568 33.52 8.73 13.65
N ILE A 569 32.51 8.22 14.36
CA ILE A 569 31.81 6.99 14.00
C ILE A 569 30.70 7.33 13.00
N TYR A 570 30.64 6.58 11.90
CA TYR A 570 29.64 6.74 10.83
C TYR A 570 28.64 5.59 10.75
N SER A 571 29.07 4.37 11.05
CA SER A 571 28.24 3.19 10.93
C SER A 571 28.65 2.09 11.89
N VAL A 572 27.69 1.23 12.21
CA VAL A 572 27.89 0.00 12.98
C VAL A 572 27.17 -1.12 12.24
N ASP A 573 27.77 -2.30 12.13
CA ASP A 573 27.09 -3.52 11.69
C ASP A 573 27.67 -4.79 12.35
N PHE A 574 27.02 -5.93 12.13
CA PHE A 574 27.29 -7.16 12.86
C PHE A 574 27.40 -8.39 11.97
N VAL A 575 28.39 -9.24 12.25
CA VAL A 575 28.47 -10.60 11.69
C VAL A 575 28.62 -11.60 12.83
N GLY A 576 27.54 -12.29 13.16
CA GLY A 576 27.52 -13.25 14.27
C GLY A 576 27.69 -12.56 15.64
N SER A 577 28.87 -12.70 16.24
CA SER A 577 29.29 -12.02 17.49
C SER A 577 30.25 -10.85 17.26
N ASP A 578 30.70 -10.68 16.02
CA ASP A 578 31.65 -9.63 15.65
C ASP A 578 30.88 -8.33 15.38
N ILE A 579 31.45 -7.22 15.86
CA ILE A 579 30.95 -5.87 15.64
C ILE A 579 31.94 -5.14 14.73
N TYR A 580 31.42 -4.43 13.75
CA TYR A 580 32.20 -3.64 12.81
C TYR A 580 31.79 -2.19 12.94
N VAL A 581 32.76 -1.30 13.06
CA VAL A 581 32.55 0.13 13.23
C VAL A 581 33.32 0.88 12.17
N GLY A 582 32.60 1.68 11.40
CA GLY A 582 33.15 2.64 10.47
C GLY A 582 33.58 3.89 11.18
N VAL A 583 34.87 4.23 11.13
CA VAL A 583 35.39 5.44 11.74
C VAL A 583 36.18 6.27 10.73
N GLU A 584 36.14 7.59 10.90
CA GLU A 584 36.97 8.57 10.21
C GLU A 584 37.94 9.19 11.21
N GLU A 585 39.22 9.25 10.87
CA GLU A 585 40.18 10.09 11.59
C GLU A 585 40.08 11.55 11.07
N GLU A 586 39.50 12.44 11.88
CA GLU A 586 39.20 13.84 11.51
C GLU A 586 40.46 14.62 11.05
N ALA A 587 41.62 14.28 11.58
CA ALA A 587 42.87 14.98 11.28
C ALA A 587 43.41 14.65 9.89
N THR A 588 43.13 13.45 9.38
CA THR A 588 43.70 12.92 8.14
C THR A 588 42.67 12.75 7.03
N ASP A 589 41.37 12.73 7.36
CA ASP A 589 40.27 12.39 6.44
C ASP A 589 40.48 10.98 5.84
N ILE A 590 40.91 10.07 6.71
CA ILE A 590 41.10 8.64 6.41
C ILE A 590 40.00 7.86 7.11
N PHE A 591 39.29 7.04 6.34
CA PHE A 591 38.28 6.13 6.86
C PHE A 591 38.89 4.75 7.11
N GLU A 592 38.41 4.13 8.17
CA GLU A 592 38.80 2.80 8.58
C GLU A 592 37.55 2.00 8.95
N LEU A 593 37.55 0.72 8.59
CA LEU A 593 36.67 -0.26 9.19
C LEU A 593 37.42 -0.97 10.31
N ARG A 594 36.85 -0.92 11.51
CA ARG A 594 37.40 -1.62 12.67
C ARG A 594 36.50 -2.74 13.11
N LYS A 595 37.08 -3.92 13.34
CA LYS A 595 36.42 -5.13 13.83
C LYS A 595 36.68 -5.30 15.33
N GLY A 596 35.65 -5.62 16.09
CA GLY A 596 35.71 -6.03 17.49
C GLY A 596 34.74 -7.19 17.76
N SER A 597 34.49 -7.48 19.03
CA SER A 597 33.51 -8.50 19.46
C SER A 597 32.53 -7.88 20.44
N ILE A 598 31.25 -8.29 20.39
CA ILE A 598 30.23 -7.81 21.35
C ILE A 598 30.69 -8.06 22.81
N ASP A 599 31.39 -9.17 23.05
CA ASP A 599 31.87 -9.57 24.37
C ASP A 599 33.20 -8.91 24.78
N SER A 600 33.88 -8.23 23.84
CA SER A 600 35.17 -7.59 24.07
C SER A 600 35.30 -6.30 23.27
N PRO A 601 35.27 -5.13 23.95
CA PRO A 601 35.34 -3.82 23.29
C PRO A 601 36.80 -3.49 22.91
N VAL A 602 37.46 -4.40 22.20
CA VAL A 602 38.78 -4.18 21.59
C VAL A 602 38.57 -4.18 20.10
N PHE A 603 38.91 -3.05 19.48
CA PHE A 603 38.75 -2.85 18.04
C PHE A 603 40.11 -2.91 17.34
N THR A 604 40.15 -3.63 16.23
CA THR A 604 41.30 -3.76 15.34
C THR A 604 40.93 -3.28 13.95
N GLU A 605 41.78 -2.48 13.31
CA GLU A 605 41.62 -2.09 11.92
C GLU A 605 41.67 -3.32 11.00
N VAL A 606 40.71 -3.43 10.09
CA VAL A 606 40.62 -4.52 9.11
C VAL A 606 40.54 -4.04 7.66
N LEU A 607 40.22 -2.76 7.44
CA LEU A 607 40.24 -2.12 6.12
C LEU A 607 40.48 -0.62 6.30
N THR A 608 41.34 -0.05 5.43
CA THR A 608 41.63 1.39 5.39
C THR A 608 41.42 1.90 3.99
N PHE A 609 40.73 3.02 3.90
CA PHE A 609 40.37 3.68 2.66
C PHE A 609 41.46 4.65 2.22
N ASN A 610 41.48 4.96 0.92
CA ASN A 610 42.32 6.06 0.46
C ASN A 610 41.74 7.38 0.99
N LYS A 611 42.62 8.36 1.25
CA LYS A 611 42.21 9.70 1.69
C LYS A 611 41.17 10.30 0.73
N GLY A 612 40.13 10.92 1.29
CA GLY A 612 39.05 11.57 0.53
C GLY A 612 37.94 10.63 0.07
N PHE A 613 38.01 9.35 0.45
CA PHE A 613 36.85 8.46 0.43
C PHE A 613 36.31 8.27 1.84
N LEU A 614 35.00 8.36 1.92
CA LEU A 614 34.20 8.13 3.10
C LEU A 614 33.49 6.79 2.98
N MET A 615 33.07 6.24 4.11
CA MET A 615 31.98 5.27 4.13
C MET A 615 30.71 6.02 4.46
N ALA A 616 30.00 6.51 3.45
CA ALA A 616 28.89 7.42 3.69
C ALA A 616 27.66 6.73 4.29
N ASN A 617 27.06 7.42 5.25
CA ASN A 617 25.63 7.39 5.57
C ASN A 617 24.97 6.01 5.76
N GLY A 618 25.71 4.98 6.16
CA GLY A 618 25.18 3.65 6.46
C GLY A 618 24.63 2.87 5.24
N TYR A 619 24.79 3.38 4.01
CA TYR A 619 24.35 2.71 2.78
C TYR A 619 25.43 1.85 2.15
N ASN A 620 26.68 2.17 2.43
CA ASN A 620 27.87 1.57 1.83
C ASN A 620 28.42 0.41 2.67
N PHE A 621 27.65 -0.13 3.61
CA PHE A 621 28.07 -1.22 4.47
C PHE A 621 26.89 -2.13 4.78
N ASP A 622 27.03 -3.42 4.44
CA ASP A 622 26.05 -4.45 4.73
C ASP A 622 26.72 -5.83 4.88
N SER A 623 26.00 -6.79 5.46
CA SER A 623 26.50 -8.15 5.67
C SER A 623 25.43 -9.23 5.48
N TYR A 624 25.84 -10.37 4.94
CA TYR A 624 24.96 -11.51 4.68
C TYR A 624 25.72 -12.84 4.73
N ASN A 625 25.25 -13.78 5.56
CA ASN A 625 25.82 -15.13 5.72
C ASN A 625 27.35 -15.14 5.94
N GLY A 626 27.86 -14.23 6.78
CA GLY A 626 29.30 -14.15 7.07
C GLY A 626 30.10 -13.30 6.08
N ASN A 627 29.52 -12.94 4.93
CA ASN A 627 30.13 -12.04 3.96
C ASN A 627 29.84 -10.58 4.34
N ILE A 628 30.78 -9.71 4.01
CA ILE A 628 30.69 -8.28 4.31
C ILE A 628 31.00 -7.50 3.04
N VAL A 629 30.11 -6.62 2.63
CA VAL A 629 30.37 -5.67 1.55
C VAL A 629 30.55 -4.28 2.12
N VAL A 630 31.57 -3.59 1.64
CA VAL A 630 31.83 -2.20 1.98
C VAL A 630 32.18 -1.43 0.71
N SER A 631 31.71 -0.21 0.55
CA SER A 631 31.99 0.58 -0.65
C SER A 631 32.42 2.02 -0.35
N GLU A 632 33.15 2.59 -1.31
CA GLU A 632 33.70 3.94 -1.24
C GLU A 632 32.69 5.01 -1.68
N TYR A 633 32.47 5.99 -0.80
CA TYR A 633 31.74 7.22 -1.08
C TYR A 633 32.71 8.41 -1.11
N GLY A 634 33.04 8.95 -2.28
CA GLY A 634 34.08 9.98 -2.41
C GLY A 634 33.82 10.97 -3.53
N SER A 635 34.71 11.97 -3.63
CA SER A 635 34.57 13.05 -4.60
C SER A 635 34.90 12.67 -6.04
N GLY A 636 35.43 11.46 -6.29
CA GLY A 636 35.75 10.93 -7.60
C GLY A 636 36.53 11.96 -8.43
N ASP A 637 37.77 12.25 -8.05
CA ASP A 637 38.61 13.25 -8.73
C ASP A 637 39.16 12.77 -10.09
N GLY A 638 38.63 11.66 -10.61
CA GLY A 638 39.08 10.98 -11.84
C GLY A 638 40.41 10.23 -11.70
N VAL A 639 41.16 10.43 -10.61
CA VAL A 639 42.41 9.74 -10.30
C VAL A 639 42.16 8.60 -9.31
N ASN A 640 41.32 8.86 -8.33
CA ASN A 640 40.88 7.92 -7.31
C ASN A 640 39.49 7.42 -7.67
N LEU A 641 39.44 6.19 -8.19
CA LEU A 641 38.18 5.53 -8.55
C LEU A 641 37.56 4.88 -7.33
N ALA A 642 36.25 5.08 -7.12
CA ALA A 642 35.54 4.43 -6.04
C ALA A 642 35.48 2.90 -6.23
N ARG A 643 35.70 2.18 -5.14
CA ARG A 643 35.78 0.72 -5.10
C ARG A 643 34.67 0.11 -4.24
N VAL A 644 34.33 -1.13 -4.56
CA VAL A 644 33.51 -2.02 -3.74
C VAL A 644 34.41 -3.14 -3.25
N PHE A 645 34.45 -3.33 -1.94
CA PHE A 645 35.22 -4.35 -1.24
C PHE A 645 34.28 -5.44 -0.74
N LEU A 646 34.74 -6.68 -0.83
CA LEU A 646 34.06 -7.84 -0.26
C LEU A 646 35.02 -8.61 0.63
N SER A 647 34.55 -8.94 1.82
CA SER A 647 35.13 -9.98 2.66
C SER A 647 34.22 -11.22 2.64
N THR A 648 34.83 -12.38 2.47
CA THR A 648 34.18 -13.71 2.51
C THR A 648 34.69 -14.56 3.67
N ASP A 649 35.57 -14.00 4.50
CA ASP A 649 36.24 -14.67 5.62
C ASP A 649 35.86 -14.06 6.98
N GLY A 650 34.67 -13.44 7.05
CA GLY A 650 34.18 -12.77 8.25
C GLY A 650 35.00 -11.54 8.61
N GLY A 651 35.35 -10.72 7.63
CA GLY A 651 36.00 -9.42 7.82
C GLY A 651 37.49 -9.49 8.19
N ASN A 652 38.16 -10.62 7.98
CA ASN A 652 39.59 -10.74 8.25
C ASN A 652 40.43 -10.20 7.08
N SER A 653 39.92 -10.31 5.85
CA SER A 653 40.49 -9.71 4.66
C SER A 653 39.41 -9.19 3.71
N PHE A 654 39.76 -8.19 2.91
CA PHE A 654 38.87 -7.54 1.93
C PHE A 654 39.51 -7.51 0.55
N ASN A 655 38.75 -7.92 -0.46
CA ASN A 655 39.16 -7.86 -1.86
C ASN A 655 38.32 -6.82 -2.61
N VAL A 656 38.94 -6.05 -3.49
CA VAL A 656 38.21 -5.19 -4.43
C VAL A 656 37.51 -6.08 -5.46
N ILE A 657 36.18 -6.05 -5.46
CA ILE A 657 35.34 -6.82 -6.39
C ILE A 657 34.77 -5.96 -7.51
N LYS A 658 34.79 -4.63 -7.34
CA LYS A 658 34.44 -3.69 -8.40
C LYS A 658 35.17 -2.37 -8.22
N THR A 659 35.58 -1.79 -9.35
CA THR A 659 36.07 -0.42 -9.44
C THR A 659 35.16 0.31 -10.43
N LEU A 660 34.61 1.44 -10.03
CA LEU A 660 33.70 2.22 -10.86
C LEU A 660 34.46 2.90 -12.02
N PRO A 661 33.78 3.25 -13.12
CA PRO A 661 34.40 4.00 -14.21
C PRO A 661 34.87 5.39 -13.74
N PRO A 662 35.89 5.99 -14.38
CA PRO A 662 36.45 7.31 -14.01
C PRO A 662 35.46 8.46 -13.93
N ASP A 663 34.38 8.39 -14.71
CA ASP A 663 33.37 9.44 -14.75
C ASP A 663 32.32 9.26 -13.63
N SER A 664 32.22 8.09 -12.99
CA SER A 664 31.38 7.93 -11.81
C SER A 664 32.09 8.53 -10.60
N ARG A 665 31.34 9.28 -9.80
CA ARG A 665 31.93 9.95 -8.64
C ARG A 665 32.12 8.97 -7.49
N HIS A 666 31.09 8.18 -7.19
CA HIS A 666 31.14 7.22 -6.07
C HIS A 666 29.98 6.20 -6.05
N VAL A 667 30.09 5.23 -5.13
CA VAL A 667 29.02 4.26 -4.81
C VAL A 667 28.03 4.91 -3.85
N HIS A 668 26.75 4.94 -4.20
CA HIS A 668 25.69 5.45 -3.31
C HIS A 668 25.25 4.41 -2.27
N SER A 669 25.16 3.13 -2.66
CA SER A 669 24.83 2.03 -1.74
C SER A 669 25.38 0.69 -2.21
N SER A 670 25.69 -0.19 -1.27
CA SER A 670 26.02 -1.59 -1.48
C SER A 670 25.30 -2.44 -0.45
N LYS A 671 24.42 -3.35 -0.88
CA LYS A 671 23.62 -4.21 0.01
C LYS A 671 23.41 -5.61 -0.52
N PHE A 672 23.26 -6.57 0.38
CA PHE A 672 22.79 -7.90 0.03
C PHE A 672 21.27 -7.95 0.02
N ASP A 673 20.72 -8.56 -1.02
CA ASP A 673 19.31 -8.94 -1.05
C ASP A 673 19.11 -10.17 -0.14
N PRO A 674 18.42 -10.05 1.01
CA PRO A 674 18.32 -11.14 1.97
C PRO A 674 17.54 -12.35 1.43
N PHE A 675 16.75 -12.16 0.38
CA PHE A 675 15.91 -13.21 -0.21
C PHE A 675 16.63 -14.04 -1.28
N THR A 676 17.60 -13.45 -1.99
CA THR A 676 18.34 -14.11 -3.07
C THR A 676 19.82 -14.33 -2.75
N GLY A 677 20.35 -13.59 -1.78
CA GLY A 677 21.78 -13.50 -1.48
C GLY A 677 22.58 -12.69 -2.51
N TYR A 678 21.92 -12.06 -3.49
CA TYR A 678 22.60 -11.28 -4.52
C TYR A 678 23.14 -9.98 -3.94
N LEU A 679 24.31 -9.56 -4.42
CA LEU A 679 24.91 -8.29 -4.03
C LEU A 679 24.43 -7.19 -4.97
N TRP A 680 23.80 -6.16 -4.43
CA TRP A 680 23.32 -4.99 -5.17
C TRP A 680 24.21 -3.78 -4.90
N ILE A 681 24.43 -2.98 -5.94
CA ILE A 681 25.05 -1.67 -5.81
C ILE A 681 24.28 -0.61 -6.59
N THR A 682 24.31 0.61 -6.06
CA THR A 682 23.94 1.83 -6.77
C THR A 682 25.12 2.78 -6.74
N TRP A 683 25.35 3.51 -7.82
CA TRP A 683 26.47 4.42 -7.97
C TRP A 683 26.10 5.59 -8.88
N GLY A 684 26.74 6.75 -8.74
CA GLY A 684 26.24 7.93 -9.44
C GLY A 684 27.04 9.23 -9.39
N ASP A 685 26.26 10.32 -9.42
CA ASP A 685 26.54 11.73 -9.73
C ASP A 685 26.70 12.11 -11.21
N ASN A 686 27.78 11.72 -11.91
CA ASN A 686 27.94 12.11 -13.33
C ASN A 686 27.48 11.01 -14.30
N ILE A 687 27.98 9.79 -14.09
CA ILE A 687 27.44 8.56 -14.68
C ILE A 687 26.93 7.72 -13.52
N GLU A 688 25.73 7.19 -13.68
CA GLU A 688 25.04 6.42 -12.66
C GLU A 688 24.61 5.06 -13.17
N GLY A 689 24.50 4.14 -12.23
CA GLY A 689 24.10 2.79 -12.51
C GLY A 689 23.46 2.14 -11.30
N THR A 690 22.61 1.17 -11.59
CA THR A 690 22.15 0.18 -10.61
C THR A 690 22.45 -1.19 -11.16
N GLU A 691 23.16 -1.98 -10.38
CA GLU A 691 23.63 -3.29 -10.79
C GLU A 691 23.46 -4.28 -9.66
N TYR A 692 23.40 -5.56 -10.01
CA TYR A 692 23.54 -6.64 -9.04
C TYR A 692 24.48 -7.72 -9.54
N SER A 693 25.04 -8.46 -8.59
CA SER A 693 25.91 -9.59 -8.82
C SER A 693 25.33 -10.83 -8.14
N PRO A 694 24.97 -11.89 -8.90
CA PRO A 694 24.49 -13.14 -8.34
C PRO A 694 25.62 -14.04 -7.81
N ASP A 695 26.88 -13.70 -8.10
CA ASP A 695 28.07 -14.52 -7.86
C ASP A 695 29.16 -13.77 -7.08
N MET A 696 28.74 -12.92 -6.14
CA MET A 696 29.61 -12.25 -5.17
C MET A 696 30.68 -11.34 -5.81
N GLY A 697 30.29 -10.64 -6.87
CA GLY A 697 31.08 -9.61 -7.55
C GLY A 697 31.89 -10.11 -8.75
N VAL A 698 31.76 -11.37 -9.15
CA VAL A 698 32.47 -11.92 -10.32
C VAL A 698 31.85 -11.40 -11.61
N THR A 699 30.52 -11.44 -11.72
CA THR A 699 29.75 -10.85 -12.81
C THR A 699 28.75 -9.83 -12.28
N TRP A 700 28.43 -8.85 -13.13
CA TRP A 700 27.51 -7.77 -12.79
C TRP A 700 26.47 -7.60 -13.88
N ILE A 701 25.21 -7.52 -13.47
CA ILE A 701 24.05 -7.36 -14.35
C ILE A 701 23.51 -5.95 -14.16
N MET A 702 23.54 -5.16 -15.24
CA MET A 702 23.00 -3.81 -15.27
C MET A 702 21.48 -3.83 -15.23
N VAL A 703 20.90 -3.13 -14.26
CA VAL A 703 19.45 -2.95 -14.13
C VAL A 703 19.02 -1.65 -14.81
N THR A 704 19.77 -0.58 -14.60
CA THR A 704 19.59 0.69 -15.32
C THR A 704 20.89 1.49 -15.32
N ASP A 705 21.19 2.12 -16.45
CA ASP A 705 22.32 3.02 -16.71
C ASP A 705 21.86 4.47 -17.01
N LYS A 706 20.55 4.74 -16.89
CA LYS A 706 19.96 6.02 -17.27
C LYS A 706 20.34 7.12 -16.29
N SER A 707 21.06 8.13 -16.79
CA SER A 707 21.79 9.20 -16.11
C SER A 707 20.99 10.26 -15.31
N TYR A 708 19.80 9.99 -14.78
CA TYR A 708 18.91 11.07 -14.27
C TYR A 708 18.28 10.82 -12.91
N HIS A 709 18.70 9.79 -12.21
CA HIS A 709 17.90 9.09 -11.24
C HIS A 709 18.63 8.78 -9.94
N GLN A 710 19.97 8.90 -9.91
CA GLN A 710 20.85 8.86 -8.74
C GLN A 710 20.31 7.95 -7.64
N ASN A 711 20.10 6.67 -7.98
CA ASN A 711 19.51 5.73 -7.02
C ASN A 711 20.43 5.65 -5.80
N MET A 712 19.88 5.84 -4.60
CA MET A 712 20.66 5.92 -3.36
C MET A 712 20.32 4.77 -2.42
N PRO A 713 19.37 4.87 -1.48
CA PRO A 713 19.15 3.79 -0.55
C PRO A 713 18.42 2.63 -1.24
N ILE A 714 18.85 1.41 -0.91
CA ILE A 714 18.27 0.16 -1.41
C ILE A 714 17.49 -0.53 -0.27
N ALA A 715 16.29 -1.00 -0.57
CA ALA A 715 15.52 -1.92 0.26
C ALA A 715 14.99 -3.10 -0.55
N PHE A 716 14.61 -4.17 0.13
CA PHE A 716 14.23 -5.44 -0.51
C PHE A 716 12.89 -5.93 0.00
N THR A 717 12.12 -6.50 -0.92
CA THR A 717 11.13 -7.52 -0.60
C THR A 717 11.52 -8.80 -1.31
N GLU A 718 10.80 -9.88 -1.03
CA GLU A 718 10.99 -11.13 -1.74
C GLU A 718 10.93 -10.94 -3.26
N ASN A 719 9.94 -10.17 -3.74
CA ASN A 719 9.64 -10.04 -5.17
C ASN A 719 10.23 -8.80 -5.85
N ALA A 720 10.79 -7.84 -5.10
CA ALA A 720 11.23 -6.57 -5.68
C ALA A 720 12.39 -5.91 -4.93
N VAL A 721 13.13 -5.08 -5.66
CA VAL A 721 14.14 -4.15 -5.13
C VAL A 721 13.59 -2.74 -5.20
N LEU A 722 13.65 -2.04 -4.09
CA LEU A 722 13.18 -0.68 -3.91
C LEU A 722 14.39 0.26 -3.92
N LEU A 723 14.35 1.26 -4.77
CA LEU A 723 15.45 2.20 -4.98
C LEU A 723 14.93 3.61 -4.71
N GLY A 724 15.42 4.25 -3.64
CA GLY A 724 15.27 5.69 -3.45
C GLY A 724 16.17 6.46 -4.41
N SER A 725 15.94 7.75 -4.60
CA SER A 725 16.72 8.59 -5.53
C SER A 725 17.18 9.89 -4.90
N ASP A 726 18.31 10.41 -5.35
CA ASP A 726 18.80 11.77 -5.04
C ASP A 726 18.70 12.66 -6.29
N THR A 727 17.49 12.94 -6.79
CA THR A 727 17.33 13.70 -8.05
C THR A 727 16.39 14.88 -7.91
N ILE A 728 16.88 16.05 -8.30
CA ILE A 728 16.18 17.34 -8.18
C ILE A 728 15.09 17.49 -9.27
N THR A 729 15.06 16.63 -10.28
CA THR A 729 14.33 16.87 -11.55
C THR A 729 12.82 16.55 -11.56
N GLY A 730 12.17 16.50 -10.39
CA GLY A 730 10.71 16.58 -10.28
C GLY A 730 9.90 15.34 -10.68
N GLY A 731 10.55 14.18 -10.86
CA GLY A 731 9.90 12.90 -11.15
C GLY A 731 10.00 11.91 -10.00
N THR A 732 8.92 11.15 -9.76
CA THR A 732 8.78 10.03 -8.80
C THR A 732 10.08 9.34 -8.37
N HIS A 733 10.32 9.32 -7.05
CA HIS A 733 11.64 9.10 -6.44
C HIS A 733 11.88 7.69 -5.87
N ILE A 734 10.88 6.82 -5.96
CA ILE A 734 11.02 5.41 -5.60
C ILE A 734 10.81 4.57 -6.87
N ARG A 735 11.84 3.82 -7.23
CA ARG A 735 11.78 2.83 -8.31
C ARG A 735 11.66 1.45 -7.71
N ILE A 736 10.90 0.62 -8.40
CA ILE A 736 10.63 -0.76 -8.01
C ILE A 736 11.10 -1.63 -9.15
N TYR A 737 12.21 -2.34 -8.94
CA TYR A 737 12.65 -3.41 -9.83
C TYR A 737 11.95 -4.70 -9.43
N GLU A 738 11.03 -5.18 -10.26
CA GLU A 738 10.31 -6.44 -10.06
C GLU A 738 11.21 -7.60 -10.47
N LYS A 739 11.75 -8.36 -9.49
CA LYS A 739 12.79 -9.38 -9.74
C LYS A 739 12.34 -10.43 -10.75
N ASN A 740 11.08 -10.88 -10.65
CA ASN A 740 10.51 -11.92 -11.51
C ASN A 740 10.30 -11.47 -12.96
N LYS A 741 10.00 -10.18 -13.16
CA LYS A 741 9.77 -9.61 -14.50
C LYS A 741 11.02 -8.98 -15.09
N GLN A 742 12.02 -8.70 -14.24
CA GLN A 742 13.21 -7.90 -14.58
C GLN A 742 12.85 -6.53 -15.17
N THR A 743 11.75 -5.94 -14.67
CA THR A 743 11.25 -4.63 -15.11
C THR A 743 11.35 -3.62 -13.98
N ILE A 744 11.66 -2.37 -14.35
CA ILE A 744 11.59 -1.24 -13.42
C ILE A 744 10.28 -0.51 -13.68
N ARG A 745 9.53 -0.28 -12.60
CA ARG A 745 8.42 0.68 -12.59
C ARG A 745 8.66 1.77 -11.56
N MET A 746 8.08 2.93 -11.80
CA MET A 746 8.07 4.00 -10.81
C MET A 746 6.86 3.86 -9.91
N LEU A 747 7.03 4.17 -8.63
CA LEU A 747 5.90 4.29 -7.73
C LEU A 747 5.11 5.56 -8.06
N SER A 748 3.78 5.45 -8.19
CA SER A 748 2.93 6.61 -8.50
C SER A 748 3.09 7.69 -7.43
N ASN A 749 3.40 8.92 -7.84
CA ASN A 749 3.86 9.97 -6.92
C ASN A 749 2.81 10.30 -5.86
N PRO A 750 3.18 10.24 -4.56
CA PRO A 750 2.64 11.19 -3.60
C PRO A 750 2.97 12.62 -4.09
N THR A 751 2.19 13.61 -3.66
CA THR A 751 2.30 15.00 -4.13
C THR A 751 3.76 15.51 -4.21
N SER A 752 4.09 16.24 -5.28
CA SER A 752 5.45 16.72 -5.61
C SER A 752 6.11 17.64 -4.56
N LYS A 753 5.42 17.96 -3.48
CA LYS A 753 5.91 18.84 -2.41
C LYS A 753 7.03 18.19 -1.59
N TYR A 754 6.99 16.87 -1.38
CA TYR A 754 7.76 16.20 -0.32
C TYR A 754 8.80 15.18 -0.78
N LEU A 755 8.88 14.95 -2.08
CA LEU A 755 9.70 13.90 -2.66
C LEU A 755 10.51 14.58 -3.73
N GLN A 756 11.72 15.02 -3.39
CA GLN A 756 12.75 15.30 -4.37
C GLN A 756 13.90 14.31 -4.16
N ASN A 757 14.28 14.09 -2.91
CA ASN A 757 15.28 13.09 -2.56
C ASN A 757 14.69 12.08 -1.59
N VAL A 758 14.98 10.79 -1.78
CA VAL A 758 14.62 9.71 -0.85
C VAL A 758 15.91 9.18 -0.27
N TYR A 759 16.26 9.63 0.94
CA TYR A 759 17.53 9.28 1.56
C TYR A 759 17.44 8.01 2.40
N ALA A 760 16.29 7.71 3.01
CA ALA A 760 16.09 6.43 3.67
C ALA A 760 14.95 5.68 3.01
N ILE A 761 15.12 4.38 2.80
CA ILE A 761 14.04 3.46 2.42
C ILE A 761 14.27 2.12 3.11
N ASN A 762 13.20 1.53 3.64
CA ASN A 762 13.26 0.19 4.21
C ASN A 762 11.88 -0.47 4.23
N THR A 763 11.84 -1.79 4.37
CA THR A 763 10.62 -2.52 4.72
C THR A 763 10.74 -3.01 6.15
N ASP A 764 9.68 -2.84 6.94
CA ASP A 764 9.64 -3.38 8.30
C ASP A 764 9.20 -4.86 8.32
N SER A 765 9.23 -5.47 9.50
CA SER A 765 8.79 -6.85 9.73
C SER A 765 7.31 -7.11 9.44
N SER A 766 6.49 -6.06 9.31
CA SER A 766 5.08 -6.16 8.86
C SER A 766 4.94 -6.07 7.35
N GLY A 767 6.04 -5.88 6.62
CA GLY A 767 6.06 -5.70 5.17
C GLY A 767 5.70 -4.27 4.73
N TYR A 768 5.58 -3.32 5.66
CA TYR A 768 5.28 -1.94 5.32
C TYR A 768 6.52 -1.26 4.77
N LEU A 769 6.32 -0.50 3.69
CA LEU A 769 7.37 0.31 3.07
C LEU A 769 7.47 1.65 3.78
N TRP A 770 8.65 1.95 4.31
CA TRP A 770 8.99 3.22 4.94
C TRP A 770 9.97 3.99 4.06
N TRP A 771 9.78 5.30 3.94
CA TRP A 771 10.79 6.15 3.33
C TRP A 771 10.82 7.55 3.94
N PHE A 772 12.01 8.14 3.88
CA PHE A 772 12.27 9.50 4.30
C PHE A 772 12.55 10.34 3.05
N GLY A 773 11.63 11.26 2.77
CA GLY A 773 11.75 12.27 1.73
C GLY A 773 12.44 13.52 2.29
N HIS A 774 13.40 14.07 1.54
CA HIS A 774 14.04 15.34 1.83
C HIS A 774 14.02 16.22 0.57
N LYS A 775 13.89 17.52 0.76
CA LYS A 775 13.87 18.49 -0.32
C LYS A 775 15.11 19.36 -0.25
N GLU A 776 16.20 18.87 -0.84
CA GLU A 776 17.47 19.59 -0.87
C GLU A 776 17.39 20.78 -1.84
N TYR A 777 18.10 21.88 -1.54
CA TYR A 777 18.30 23.05 -2.43
C TYR A 777 17.14 24.04 -2.67
N GLN A 778 16.01 23.95 -1.97
CA GLN A 778 15.00 25.02 -1.98
C GLN A 778 14.92 25.72 -0.63
N THR A 779 14.67 27.03 -0.63
CA THR A 779 14.60 27.88 0.58
C THR A 779 13.46 27.53 1.54
N ASN A 780 12.69 26.48 1.24
CA ASN A 780 11.62 25.89 2.07
C ASN A 780 11.86 24.37 2.08
N VAL A 781 12.77 23.90 2.93
CA VAL A 781 13.14 22.49 3.02
C VAL A 781 12.01 21.77 3.73
N SER A 782 11.26 20.94 3.01
CA SER A 782 10.27 20.07 3.66
C SER A 782 10.80 18.65 3.63
N SER A 783 11.23 18.18 4.79
CA SER A 783 11.46 16.76 5.05
C SER A 783 10.14 16.10 5.40
N ALA A 784 9.94 14.85 5.01
CA ALA A 784 8.70 14.14 5.28
C ALA A 784 8.96 12.65 5.50
N LEU A 785 8.22 12.08 6.44
CA LEU A 785 8.20 10.65 6.72
C LEU A 785 6.96 10.03 6.12
N PHE A 786 7.15 8.92 5.43
CA PHE A 786 6.08 8.20 4.79
C PHE A 786 6.07 6.74 5.17
N ILE A 787 4.89 6.15 5.09
CA ILE A 787 4.65 4.72 5.22
C ILE A 787 3.69 4.27 4.13
N SER A 788 3.82 3.04 3.65
CA SER A 788 2.86 2.43 2.74
C SER A 788 2.64 0.96 3.07
N PRO A 789 1.41 0.57 3.42
CA PRO A 789 1.09 -0.81 3.78
C PRO A 789 1.01 -1.75 2.57
N ASP A 790 0.90 -1.22 1.36
CA ASP A 790 0.65 -1.94 0.11
C ASP A 790 1.78 -1.70 -0.91
N PHE A 791 3.01 -1.71 -0.39
CA PHE A 791 4.24 -1.66 -1.17
C PHE A 791 4.33 -0.42 -2.08
N GLY A 792 3.94 0.71 -1.52
CA GLY A 792 3.97 2.04 -2.13
C GLY A 792 2.77 2.36 -3.01
N SER A 793 1.83 1.41 -3.22
CA SER A 793 0.64 1.67 -4.05
C SER A 793 -0.25 2.75 -3.44
N THR A 794 -0.28 2.82 -2.12
CA THR A 794 -0.95 3.83 -1.29
C THR A 794 0.07 4.40 -0.31
N PRO A 795 0.77 5.46 -0.72
CA PRO A 795 1.68 6.16 0.15
C PRO A 795 0.90 7.02 1.14
N LEU A 796 1.21 6.87 2.43
CA LEU A 796 0.63 7.66 3.51
C LEU A 796 1.71 8.61 4.03
N LEU A 797 1.44 9.91 3.99
CA LEU A 797 2.25 10.90 4.70
C LEU A 797 2.04 10.69 6.20
N LEU A 798 3.07 10.22 6.89
CA LEU A 798 3.01 10.04 8.33
C LEU A 798 3.21 11.39 9.03
N GLU A 799 4.25 12.13 8.63
CA GLU A 799 4.61 13.40 9.24
C GLU A 799 5.30 14.33 8.23
N ASP A 800 4.89 15.60 8.19
CA ASP A 800 5.65 16.69 7.57
C ASP A 800 6.63 17.23 8.61
N ILE A 801 7.90 16.90 8.44
CA ILE A 801 8.99 17.22 9.38
C ILE A 801 9.48 18.66 9.18
N GLY A 802 9.14 19.29 8.05
CA GLY A 802 9.59 20.64 7.72
C GLY A 802 11.12 20.74 7.65
N ASP A 803 11.67 21.82 8.21
CA ASP A 803 13.11 22.11 8.22
C ASP A 803 13.87 21.42 9.37
N GLU A 804 13.22 20.55 10.16
CA GLU A 804 13.89 19.87 11.27
C GLU A 804 14.92 18.87 10.75
N LEU A 805 16.18 19.07 11.14
CA LEU A 805 17.29 18.25 10.71
C LEU A 805 17.26 16.90 11.44
N ILE A 806 17.05 15.82 10.69
CA ILE A 806 17.39 14.47 11.14
C ILE A 806 18.89 14.29 10.98
N ASP A 807 19.57 13.94 12.06
CA ASP A 807 21.00 13.66 12.02
C ASP A 807 21.29 12.38 11.22
N SER A 808 22.25 12.45 10.29
CA SER A 808 22.74 11.28 9.55
C SER A 808 23.43 10.27 10.47
N PRO A 809 23.40 8.95 10.14
CA PRO A 809 22.95 8.35 8.88
C PRO A 809 21.43 8.18 8.75
N TYR A 810 20.89 8.31 7.52
CA TYR A 810 19.46 8.08 7.25
C TYR A 810 19.16 6.60 7.02
N LYS A 811 19.26 5.80 8.08
CA LYS A 811 18.92 4.36 8.07
C LYS A 811 17.72 4.10 8.97
N PHE A 812 16.72 3.37 8.46
CA PHE A 812 15.64 2.86 9.30
C PHE A 812 16.11 1.63 10.09
N ILE A 813 15.94 1.68 11.40
CA ILE A 813 16.30 0.60 12.32
C ILE A 813 15.05 0.20 13.09
N GLU A 814 14.65 -1.05 12.96
CA GLU A 814 13.45 -1.57 13.59
C GLU A 814 13.79 -2.27 14.93
N THR A 815 13.06 -1.92 15.99
CA THR A 815 12.97 -2.73 17.21
C THR A 815 11.59 -3.36 17.30
N LYS A 816 11.26 -4.00 18.43
CA LYS A 816 9.93 -4.57 18.63
C LYS A 816 8.83 -3.52 18.50
N ASP A 817 8.95 -2.43 19.25
CA ASP A 817 7.87 -1.44 19.42
C ASP A 817 8.14 -0.12 18.67
N PHE A 818 9.35 0.07 18.13
CA PHE A 818 9.78 1.34 17.52
C PHE A 818 10.46 1.16 16.16
N ILE A 819 10.42 2.23 15.38
CA ILE A 819 11.28 2.48 14.21
C ILE A 819 12.17 3.67 14.56
N TYR A 820 13.47 3.56 14.30
CA TYR A 820 14.42 4.65 14.46
C TYR A 820 14.88 5.14 13.08
N LEU A 821 15.03 6.45 12.94
CA LEU A 821 15.63 7.10 11.78
C LEU A 821 16.58 8.18 12.28
N GLY A 822 17.89 7.91 12.24
CA GLY A 822 18.89 8.80 12.83
C GLY A 822 18.65 9.02 14.33
N ASN A 823 18.40 10.26 14.73
CA ASN A 823 18.07 10.65 16.10
C ASN A 823 16.56 10.59 16.42
N SER A 824 15.71 10.21 15.47
CA SER A 824 14.26 10.13 15.66
C SER A 824 13.82 8.73 16.11
N LYS A 825 13.13 8.65 17.25
CA LYS A 825 12.44 7.44 17.73
C LYS A 825 10.95 7.54 17.40
N ILE A 826 10.44 6.62 16.59
CA ILE A 826 9.06 6.62 16.06
C ILE A 826 8.33 5.39 16.61
N THR A 827 7.19 5.59 17.26
CA THR A 827 6.33 4.47 17.67
C THR A 827 5.71 3.84 16.43
N LYS A 828 5.77 2.51 16.31
CA LYS A 828 5.17 1.81 15.16
C LYS A 828 3.66 2.12 15.07
N PRO A 829 3.18 2.65 13.94
CA PRO A 829 1.77 2.97 13.78
C PRO A 829 0.94 1.69 13.72
N ILE A 830 -0.25 1.74 14.33
CA ILE A 830 -1.29 0.74 14.08
C ILE A 830 -2.09 1.22 12.88
N ILE A 831 -1.79 0.68 11.70
CA ILE A 831 -2.60 0.90 10.51
C ILE A 831 -3.82 -0.01 10.63
N LYS A 832 -5.01 0.60 10.78
CA LYS A 832 -6.27 -0.13 10.68
C LYS A 832 -6.84 0.10 9.28
N GLU A 833 -7.12 -0.99 8.56
CA GLU A 833 -7.92 -0.95 7.34
C GLU A 833 -9.32 -0.45 7.74
N VAL A 834 -9.79 0.62 7.10
CA VAL A 834 -11.10 1.25 7.38
C VAL A 834 -12.09 0.80 6.34
#